data_AF-V4XV18-F1
#
_entry.id   AF-V4XV18-F1
#
_cell.length_a   1.000
_cell.length_b   1.000
_cell.length_c   1.000
_cell.angle_alpha   90.00
_cell.angle_beta   90.00
_cell.angle_gamma   90.00
#
_symmetry.space_group_name_H-M   'P 1'
#
loop_
_entity.id
_entity.type
_entity.pdbx_description
1 polymer ?
#
loop_
_entity_poly.entity_id
_entity_poly.type
_entity_poly.pdbx_seq_one_letter_code
_entity_poly.pdbx_strand_id
1 'polypeptide(L)'
;MTGERDPDRLRRRAGVRGDPSRDQHFLVDDRVLDRLPTYLPSDADRGHLLEVGGGTGALTDRLLAATGGLVTTVERDPELAQFLREEFSDPSERERLTVLEGDATAVDLPAYTACVSNLPYGASSPITFRLLPRGRPTVATYQLEFAERLVAEPGTGEYSRLSVAARHYADPEIVERVPPEAFDPQPAVESAVVRLTPRTPDYDVDDEAFLRLVKAVFTQRRKTVRNAIRNTAHISGLDDPDAVVAAADEGPALGAGGRPLARRLRGARDGRRAPRRDGGAVTGRLPSLVALPGVTAEVLASALVVAVVVGARYLSRQWLASRRADGTRSRVRVAVSGGVTALTALGVVTFVGIWGLLEPLGAAYRDLGLGSLGGELVLSGVLLGTAYALTDFVGRVIEEFAGSRAGISEHQREIVYRLTQVSLYTVVGLTMITLFTENLGSLLVGAGFLGIVVGMAARQTLGAVLSGFVLMFSRPFEIGDWVEIGDNAGIVTQITVVNTRLRTFDGEHVMLPNDEVSSQPIVNRTRKGRLRVEVEVGVDYGVRPKRAANVAVDAVDGLEAVSAVPSPQVVVKRFADSSVVLGVRAWIDDPSARRVWRARTAMIDGVHEAFAREEIEIPFPQRTVSRREGDVVAGGSDPGEAGEADLSAATDGGGG
;
A
#
# COMPACT_ATOMS: atom_id res chain seq x y z
N MET A 1 -29.01 -40.53 -9.80
CA MET A 1 -29.47 -39.21 -9.32
C MET A 1 -28.21 -38.43 -8.94
N THR A 2 -27.51 -37.88 -9.92
CA THR A 2 -26.32 -37.04 -9.70
C THR A 2 -26.81 -35.63 -9.44
N GLY A 3 -27.27 -35.38 -8.21
CA GLY A 3 -27.56 -34.01 -7.79
C GLY A 3 -26.24 -33.24 -7.72
N GLU A 4 -26.24 -32.01 -8.23
CA GLU A 4 -25.10 -31.09 -8.16
C GLU A 4 -24.48 -31.10 -6.76
N ARG A 5 -23.15 -31.17 -6.70
CA ARG A 5 -22.43 -31.21 -5.42
C ARG A 5 -22.45 -29.82 -4.78
N ASP A 6 -23.20 -29.68 -3.69
CA ASP A 6 -23.24 -28.47 -2.86
C ASP A 6 -21.81 -28.01 -2.45
N PRO A 7 -21.36 -26.81 -2.85
CA PRO A 7 -20.03 -26.28 -2.55
C PRO A 7 -19.71 -26.23 -1.05
N ASP A 8 -20.69 -25.89 -0.21
CA ASP A 8 -20.48 -25.83 1.24
C ASP A 8 -20.28 -27.22 1.83
N ARG A 9 -20.94 -28.24 1.27
CA ARG A 9 -20.76 -29.63 1.68
C ARG A 9 -19.39 -30.16 1.26
N LEU A 10 -18.94 -29.82 0.05
CA LEU A 10 -17.60 -30.19 -0.44
C LEU A 10 -16.51 -29.61 0.48
N ARG A 11 -16.59 -28.32 0.80
CA ARG A 11 -15.65 -27.66 1.72
C ARG A 11 -15.62 -28.30 3.11
N ARG A 12 -16.79 -28.60 3.68
CA ARG A 12 -16.88 -29.29 4.99
C ARG A 12 -16.23 -30.68 4.95
N ARG A 13 -16.35 -31.41 3.85
CA ARG A 13 -15.77 -32.76 3.68
C ARG A 13 -14.27 -32.73 3.42
N ALA A 14 -13.79 -31.75 2.66
CA ALA A 14 -12.37 -31.52 2.43
C ALA A 14 -11.63 -31.10 3.71
N GLY A 15 -12.35 -30.66 4.76
CA GLY A 15 -11.76 -30.31 6.05
C GLY A 15 -10.96 -29.00 6.04
N VAL A 16 -10.93 -28.30 4.90
CA VAL A 16 -10.22 -27.03 4.72
C VAL A 16 -11.12 -25.84 5.03
N ARG A 17 -10.56 -24.86 5.74
CA ARG A 17 -11.08 -23.49 5.75
C ARG A 17 -10.16 -22.69 4.85
N GLY A 18 -10.71 -22.01 3.84
CA GLY A 18 -9.88 -21.21 2.93
C GLY A 18 -9.01 -20.23 3.71
N ASP A 19 -7.77 -20.07 3.28
CA ASP A 19 -6.77 -19.23 3.92
C ASP A 19 -6.52 -17.98 3.06
N PRO A 20 -7.02 -16.79 3.46
CA PRO A 20 -6.78 -15.55 2.72
C PRO A 20 -5.30 -15.20 2.61
N SER A 21 -4.46 -15.64 3.56
CA SER A 21 -3.01 -15.38 3.51
C SER A 21 -2.29 -16.15 2.40
N ARG A 22 -2.91 -17.25 1.95
CA ARG A 22 -2.49 -18.05 0.80
C ARG A 22 -3.35 -17.80 -0.44
N ASP A 23 -4.19 -16.75 -0.41
CA ASP A 23 -5.07 -16.37 -1.51
C ASP A 23 -6.05 -17.48 -1.93
N GLN A 24 -6.45 -18.30 -0.95
CA GLN A 24 -7.42 -19.38 -1.14
C GLN A 24 -8.85 -18.89 -0.87
N HIS A 25 -9.49 -18.38 -1.92
CA HIS A 25 -10.89 -17.97 -1.92
C HIS A 25 -11.73 -18.96 -2.73
N PHE A 26 -12.49 -19.83 -2.04
CA PHE A 26 -13.34 -20.81 -2.71
C PHE A 26 -14.64 -20.17 -3.17
N LEU A 27 -14.97 -20.32 -4.46
CA LEU A 27 -16.27 -19.91 -4.99
C LEU A 27 -17.35 -20.87 -4.44
N VAL A 28 -18.32 -20.32 -3.72
CA VAL A 28 -19.39 -21.08 -3.03
C VAL A 28 -20.79 -20.76 -3.55
N ASP A 29 -20.96 -19.71 -4.36
CA ASP A 29 -22.25 -19.39 -4.99
C ASP A 29 -22.53 -20.32 -6.18
N ASP A 30 -23.49 -21.23 -6.01
CA ASP A 30 -23.95 -22.16 -7.03
C ASP A 30 -24.31 -21.47 -8.36
N ARG A 31 -24.92 -20.29 -8.31
CA ARG A 31 -25.39 -19.60 -9.51
C ARG A 31 -24.22 -19.12 -10.36
N VAL A 32 -23.13 -18.70 -9.73
CA VAL A 32 -21.91 -18.28 -10.45
C VAL A 32 -21.21 -19.51 -11.02
N LEU A 33 -21.08 -20.57 -10.22
CA LEU A 33 -20.52 -21.86 -10.64
C LEU A 33 -21.26 -22.46 -11.85
N ASP A 34 -22.59 -22.37 -11.88
CA ASP A 34 -23.42 -22.85 -13.00
C ASP A 34 -23.20 -22.06 -14.29
N ARG A 35 -22.97 -20.74 -14.17
CA ARG A 35 -22.79 -19.87 -15.33
C ARG A 35 -21.39 -19.95 -15.92
N LEU A 36 -20.35 -20.22 -15.13
CA LEU A 36 -18.96 -20.24 -15.59
C LEU A 36 -18.75 -21.07 -16.88
N PRO A 37 -19.22 -22.33 -16.99
CA PRO A 37 -19.08 -23.11 -18.23
C PRO A 37 -19.92 -22.56 -19.40
N THR A 38 -20.98 -21.80 -19.12
CA THR A 38 -21.86 -21.24 -20.16
C THR A 38 -21.26 -20.03 -20.87
N TYR A 39 -20.26 -19.37 -20.27
CA TYR A 39 -19.60 -18.22 -20.86
C TYR A 39 -18.62 -18.57 -21.99
N LEU A 40 -18.20 -19.84 -22.10
CA LEU A 40 -17.45 -20.29 -23.26
C LEU A 40 -18.26 -20.05 -24.54
N PRO A 41 -17.61 -19.63 -25.66
CA PRO A 41 -18.28 -19.50 -26.94
C PRO A 41 -19.07 -20.76 -27.30
N SER A 42 -20.22 -20.58 -27.96
CA SER A 42 -21.13 -21.70 -28.28
C SER A 42 -20.51 -22.72 -29.24
N ASP A 43 -19.56 -22.27 -30.06
CA ASP A 43 -18.79 -23.05 -31.03
C ASP A 43 -17.44 -23.56 -30.46
N ALA A 44 -17.11 -23.23 -29.20
CA ALA A 44 -15.89 -23.72 -28.57
C ALA A 44 -15.96 -25.24 -28.35
N ASP A 45 -14.88 -25.94 -28.71
CA ASP A 45 -14.70 -27.35 -28.39
C ASP A 45 -14.59 -27.52 -26.87
N ARG A 46 -15.47 -28.36 -26.32
CA ARG A 46 -15.54 -28.68 -24.88
C ARG A 46 -15.03 -30.08 -24.58
N GLY A 47 -14.49 -30.82 -25.55
CA GLY A 47 -14.10 -32.23 -25.39
C GLY A 47 -13.02 -32.47 -24.32
N HIS A 48 -12.18 -31.46 -24.07
CA HIS A 48 -11.19 -31.47 -23.00
C HIS A 48 -11.04 -30.10 -22.33
N LEU A 49 -11.58 -29.95 -21.13
CA LEU A 49 -11.51 -28.70 -20.35
C LEU A 49 -10.34 -28.71 -19.37
N LEU A 50 -9.59 -27.61 -19.34
CA LEU A 50 -8.60 -27.34 -18.31
C LEU A 50 -9.22 -26.50 -17.19
N GLU A 51 -8.96 -26.89 -15.96
CA GLU A 51 -9.22 -26.12 -14.75
C GLU A 51 -7.89 -25.88 -14.01
N VAL A 52 -7.66 -24.65 -13.58
CA VAL A 52 -6.51 -24.27 -12.77
C VAL A 52 -7.01 -23.90 -11.38
N GLY A 53 -6.54 -24.64 -10.38
CA GLY A 53 -6.98 -24.53 -8.98
C GLY A 53 -8.33 -25.19 -8.75
N GLY A 54 -8.40 -26.53 -8.84
CA GLY A 54 -9.64 -27.28 -8.61
C GLY A 54 -10.21 -27.11 -7.20
N GLY A 55 -9.37 -26.79 -6.23
CA GLY A 55 -9.77 -26.50 -4.87
C GLY A 55 -10.58 -27.65 -4.26
N THR A 56 -11.80 -27.35 -3.83
CA THR A 56 -12.71 -28.36 -3.26
C THR A 56 -13.57 -29.09 -4.29
N GLY A 57 -13.40 -28.80 -5.58
CA GLY A 57 -14.06 -29.51 -6.67
C GLY A 57 -15.43 -28.96 -7.08
N ALA A 58 -15.85 -27.82 -6.53
CA ALA A 58 -17.16 -27.23 -6.84
C ALA A 58 -17.27 -26.84 -8.33
N LEU A 59 -16.25 -26.20 -8.88
CA LEU A 59 -16.20 -25.89 -10.32
C LEU A 59 -15.93 -27.16 -11.14
N THR A 60 -15.05 -28.04 -10.68
CA THR A 60 -14.79 -29.35 -11.31
C THR A 60 -16.07 -30.15 -11.58
N ASP A 61 -16.99 -30.20 -10.61
CA ASP A 61 -18.30 -30.87 -10.75
C ASP A 61 -19.12 -30.30 -11.91
N ARG A 62 -19.21 -28.97 -11.99
CA ARG A 62 -19.94 -28.25 -13.04
C ARG A 62 -19.27 -28.39 -14.41
N LEU A 63 -17.94 -28.47 -14.45
CA LEU A 63 -17.20 -28.73 -15.69
C LEU A 63 -17.45 -30.14 -16.20
N LEU A 64 -17.40 -31.15 -15.32
CA LEU A 64 -17.74 -32.54 -15.67
C LEU A 64 -19.18 -32.65 -16.20
N ALA A 65 -20.13 -31.94 -15.60
CA ALA A 65 -21.50 -31.89 -16.10
C ALA A 65 -21.60 -31.20 -17.48
N ALA A 66 -20.89 -30.10 -17.68
CA ALA A 66 -20.98 -29.26 -18.88
C ALA A 66 -20.24 -29.82 -20.11
N THR A 67 -19.12 -30.54 -19.93
CA THR A 67 -18.33 -31.10 -21.04
C THR A 67 -18.91 -32.40 -21.59
N GLY A 68 -19.32 -33.33 -20.71
CA GLY A 68 -19.50 -34.73 -21.10
C GLY A 68 -18.21 -35.49 -21.47
N GLY A 69 -17.07 -34.79 -21.64
CA GLY A 69 -15.74 -35.32 -21.97
C GLY A 69 -14.75 -35.25 -20.80
N LEU A 70 -13.47 -34.97 -21.12
CA LEU A 70 -12.36 -34.97 -20.16
C LEU A 70 -12.21 -33.60 -19.46
N VAL A 71 -12.01 -33.60 -18.16
CA VAL A 71 -11.58 -32.44 -17.37
C VAL A 71 -10.19 -32.74 -16.83
N THR A 72 -9.26 -31.80 -16.98
CA THR A 72 -7.98 -31.83 -16.27
C THR A 72 -7.91 -30.66 -15.32
N THR A 73 -7.73 -30.96 -14.04
CA THR A 73 -7.56 -29.93 -13.01
C THR A 73 -6.12 -29.94 -12.52
N VAL A 74 -5.52 -28.74 -12.41
CA VAL A 74 -4.17 -28.55 -11.86
C VAL A 74 -4.32 -27.95 -10.47
N GLU A 75 -3.98 -28.72 -9.45
CA GLU A 75 -4.09 -28.31 -8.04
C GLU A 75 -2.71 -28.28 -7.38
N ARG A 76 -2.39 -27.16 -6.73
CA ARG A 76 -1.10 -26.94 -6.08
C ARG A 76 -1.05 -27.56 -4.69
N ASP A 77 -2.17 -27.58 -3.98
CA ASP A 77 -2.27 -28.15 -2.64
C ASP A 77 -2.41 -29.68 -2.72
N PRO A 78 -1.42 -30.46 -2.22
CA PRO A 78 -1.46 -31.91 -2.27
C PRO A 78 -2.67 -32.52 -1.57
N GLU A 79 -3.16 -31.90 -0.49
CA GLU A 79 -4.32 -32.40 0.27
C GLU A 79 -5.60 -32.23 -0.54
N LEU A 80 -5.76 -31.10 -1.24
CA LEU A 80 -6.90 -30.85 -2.13
C LEU A 80 -6.81 -31.70 -3.39
N ALA A 81 -5.62 -31.88 -3.96
CA ALA A 81 -5.41 -32.78 -5.10
C ALA A 81 -5.80 -34.23 -4.74
N GLN A 82 -5.42 -34.71 -3.55
CA GLN A 82 -5.85 -36.00 -3.06
C GLN A 82 -7.36 -36.05 -2.82
N PHE A 83 -7.94 -35.03 -2.18
CA PHE A 83 -9.38 -34.94 -1.95
C PHE A 83 -10.19 -35.02 -3.25
N LEU A 84 -9.77 -34.33 -4.32
CA LEU A 84 -10.43 -34.39 -5.63
C LEU A 84 -10.42 -35.83 -6.20
N ARG A 85 -9.31 -36.56 -6.06
CA ARG A 85 -9.22 -37.96 -6.52
C ARG A 85 -10.14 -38.89 -5.74
N GLU A 86 -10.32 -38.64 -4.45
CA GLU A 86 -11.21 -39.41 -3.57
C GLU A 86 -12.68 -39.06 -3.80
N GLU A 87 -13.00 -37.77 -4.00
CA GLU A 87 -14.35 -37.27 -4.17
C GLU A 87 -14.99 -37.68 -5.49
N PHE A 88 -14.21 -37.68 -6.57
CA PHE A 88 -14.62 -38.08 -7.92
C PHE A 88 -14.15 -39.51 -8.24
N SER A 89 -14.22 -40.38 -7.24
CA SER A 89 -13.74 -41.76 -7.34
C SER A 89 -14.72 -42.71 -8.04
N ASP A 90 -15.95 -42.29 -8.32
CA ASP A 90 -16.91 -43.06 -9.12
C ASP A 90 -16.29 -43.39 -10.50
N PRO A 91 -16.39 -44.65 -10.99
CA PRO A 91 -15.76 -45.03 -12.27
C PRO A 91 -16.13 -44.11 -13.44
N SER A 92 -17.37 -43.64 -13.51
CA SER A 92 -17.84 -42.77 -14.61
C SER A 92 -17.20 -41.38 -14.61
N GLU A 93 -16.81 -40.89 -13.43
CA GLU A 93 -16.16 -39.59 -13.24
C GLU A 93 -14.63 -39.73 -13.29
N ARG A 94 -14.10 -40.81 -12.71
CA ARG A 94 -12.66 -41.10 -12.64
C ARG A 94 -12.02 -41.23 -14.02
N GLU A 95 -12.72 -41.80 -14.99
CA GLU A 95 -12.26 -41.89 -16.38
C GLU A 95 -12.25 -40.52 -17.09
N ARG A 96 -12.98 -39.55 -16.54
CA ARG A 96 -13.22 -38.22 -17.11
C ARG A 96 -12.54 -37.09 -16.35
N LEU A 97 -11.91 -37.36 -15.21
CA LEU A 97 -11.17 -36.37 -14.43
C LEU A 97 -9.71 -36.77 -14.28
N THR A 98 -8.80 -35.92 -14.75
CA THR A 98 -7.37 -36.01 -14.47
C THR A 98 -6.96 -34.94 -13.46
N VAL A 99 -6.40 -35.34 -12.32
CA VAL A 99 -5.91 -34.42 -11.29
C VAL A 99 -4.39 -34.36 -11.32
N LEU A 100 -3.85 -33.26 -11.87
CA LEU A 100 -2.43 -32.96 -11.88
C LEU A 100 -2.06 -32.17 -10.63
N GLU A 101 -1.19 -32.74 -9.82
CA GLU A 101 -0.66 -32.07 -8.63
C GLU A 101 0.56 -31.24 -9.01
N GLY A 102 0.50 -29.91 -8.80
CA GLY A 102 1.61 -29.02 -9.12
C GLY A 102 1.23 -27.54 -9.23
N ASP A 103 2.25 -26.69 -9.32
CA ASP A 103 2.05 -25.25 -9.51
C ASP A 103 1.73 -24.94 -10.98
N ALA A 104 0.52 -24.44 -11.26
CA ALA A 104 0.08 -24.09 -12.60
C ALA A 104 0.94 -23.01 -13.30
N THR A 105 1.79 -22.28 -12.57
CA THR A 105 2.77 -21.35 -13.15
C THR A 105 4.03 -22.05 -13.68
N ALA A 106 4.30 -23.29 -13.25
CA ALA A 106 5.53 -24.01 -13.56
C ALA A 106 5.31 -25.36 -14.26
N VAL A 107 4.26 -26.10 -13.88
CA VAL A 107 3.98 -27.45 -14.39
C VAL A 107 3.67 -27.43 -15.89
N ASP A 108 4.05 -28.48 -16.62
CA ASP A 108 3.69 -28.61 -18.02
C ASP A 108 2.18 -28.87 -18.18
N LEU A 109 1.47 -27.83 -18.63
CA LEU A 109 0.03 -27.92 -18.88
C LEU A 109 -0.23 -28.84 -20.09
N PRO A 110 -1.10 -29.85 -19.96
CA PRO A 110 -1.38 -30.81 -21.03
C PRO A 110 -2.05 -30.12 -22.24
N ALA A 111 -2.28 -30.88 -23.31
CA ALA A 111 -3.19 -30.43 -24.36
C ALA A 111 -4.60 -30.26 -23.76
N TYR A 112 -5.32 -29.24 -24.20
CA TYR A 112 -6.73 -29.00 -23.84
C TYR A 112 -7.40 -28.19 -24.95
N THR A 113 -8.74 -28.18 -24.95
CA THR A 113 -9.56 -27.53 -25.97
C THR A 113 -10.05 -26.16 -25.53
N ALA A 114 -10.41 -26.01 -24.25
CA ALA A 114 -10.76 -24.75 -23.61
C ALA A 114 -10.38 -24.76 -22.13
N CYS A 115 -10.28 -23.58 -21.51
CA CYS A 115 -9.97 -23.42 -20.09
C CYS A 115 -11.14 -22.71 -19.39
N VAL A 116 -11.57 -23.24 -18.24
CA VAL A 116 -12.54 -22.57 -17.35
C VAL A 116 -12.01 -22.66 -15.94
N SER A 117 -11.77 -21.54 -15.26
CA SER A 117 -11.09 -21.57 -13.96
C SER A 117 -11.47 -20.42 -13.03
N ASN A 118 -11.60 -20.72 -11.76
CA ASN A 118 -11.63 -19.71 -10.71
C ASN A 118 -10.19 -19.47 -10.20
N LEU A 119 -9.46 -18.58 -10.87
CA LEU A 119 -8.03 -18.43 -10.61
C LEU A 119 -7.73 -17.81 -9.24
N PRO A 120 -6.67 -18.27 -8.54
CA PRO A 120 -6.13 -17.54 -7.40
C PRO A 120 -5.54 -16.20 -7.87
N TYR A 121 -5.86 -15.12 -7.18
CA TYR A 121 -5.53 -13.74 -7.57
C TYR A 121 -4.03 -13.47 -7.72
N GLY A 122 -3.21 -13.91 -6.77
CA GLY A 122 -1.75 -13.73 -6.75
C GLY A 122 -1.03 -14.46 -7.88
N ALA A 123 -1.61 -15.55 -8.39
CA ALA A 123 -1.07 -16.30 -9.53
C ALA A 123 -1.83 -16.05 -10.84
N SER A 124 -2.91 -15.25 -10.82
CA SER A 124 -3.77 -15.01 -11.98
C SER A 124 -3.00 -14.43 -13.17
N SER A 125 -2.09 -13.47 -12.95
CA SER A 125 -1.27 -12.88 -14.00
C SER A 125 -0.31 -13.87 -14.67
N PRO A 126 0.59 -14.57 -13.95
CA PRO A 126 1.49 -15.53 -14.59
C PRO A 126 0.74 -16.68 -15.25
N ILE A 127 -0.36 -17.17 -14.66
CA ILE A 127 -1.20 -18.21 -15.29
C ILE A 127 -1.80 -17.71 -16.60
N THR A 128 -2.38 -16.51 -16.62
CA THR A 128 -2.96 -15.92 -17.84
C THR A 128 -1.94 -15.81 -18.97
N PHE A 129 -0.71 -15.39 -18.68
CA PHE A 129 0.35 -15.31 -19.68
C PHE A 129 0.90 -16.67 -20.14
N ARG A 130 0.59 -17.78 -19.44
CA ARG A 130 0.83 -19.13 -19.96
C ARG A 130 -0.32 -19.66 -20.81
N LEU A 131 -1.55 -19.22 -20.53
CA LEU A 131 -2.75 -19.64 -21.27
C LEU A 131 -2.88 -18.91 -22.61
N LEU A 132 -2.60 -17.60 -22.65
CA LEU A 132 -2.78 -16.77 -23.86
C LEU A 132 -2.04 -17.32 -25.10
N PRO A 133 -0.74 -17.71 -25.05
CA PRO A 133 -0.04 -18.22 -26.22
C PRO A 133 -0.55 -19.58 -26.72
N ARG A 134 -1.37 -20.30 -25.93
CA ARG A 134 -1.96 -21.58 -26.33
C ARG A 134 -3.10 -21.41 -27.35
N GLY A 135 -3.62 -20.19 -27.51
CA GLY A 135 -4.67 -19.88 -28.49
C GLY A 135 -5.98 -20.65 -28.24
N ARG A 136 -6.30 -20.95 -26.97
CA ARG A 136 -7.51 -21.68 -26.58
C ARG A 136 -8.53 -20.76 -25.89
N PRO A 137 -9.84 -20.89 -26.17
CA PRO A 137 -10.88 -20.16 -25.45
C PRO A 137 -10.74 -20.34 -23.94
N THR A 138 -10.72 -19.22 -23.22
CA THR A 138 -10.54 -19.23 -21.76
C THR A 138 -11.61 -18.39 -21.09
N VAL A 139 -12.23 -18.92 -20.05
CA VAL A 139 -13.10 -18.19 -19.12
C VAL A 139 -12.47 -18.28 -17.75
N ALA A 140 -12.08 -17.14 -17.17
CA ALA A 140 -11.44 -17.15 -15.88
C ALA A 140 -11.92 -16.01 -14.99
N THR A 141 -11.97 -16.28 -13.68
CA THR A 141 -12.27 -15.27 -12.67
C THR A 141 -10.99 -14.54 -12.26
N TYR A 142 -11.07 -13.23 -12.14
CA TYR A 142 -10.00 -12.33 -11.72
C TYR A 142 -10.51 -11.33 -10.69
N GLN A 143 -9.61 -10.67 -9.96
CA GLN A 143 -9.96 -9.45 -9.23
C GLN A 143 -10.44 -8.38 -10.21
N LEU A 144 -11.43 -7.58 -9.82
CA LEU A 144 -12.06 -6.60 -10.72
C LEU A 144 -11.04 -5.61 -11.31
N GLU A 145 -10.11 -5.07 -10.52
CA GLU A 145 -9.08 -4.14 -11.03
C GLU A 145 -8.20 -4.80 -12.10
N PHE A 146 -7.81 -6.06 -11.88
CA PHE A 146 -7.01 -6.81 -12.86
C PHE A 146 -7.81 -7.06 -14.14
N ALA A 147 -9.08 -7.46 -14.01
CA ALA A 147 -9.98 -7.67 -15.13
C ALA A 147 -10.18 -6.37 -15.95
N GLU A 148 -10.43 -5.24 -15.28
CA GLU A 148 -10.61 -3.93 -15.92
C GLU A 148 -9.35 -3.51 -16.69
N ARG A 149 -8.16 -3.78 -16.14
CA ARG A 149 -6.88 -3.54 -16.83
C ARG A 149 -6.64 -4.51 -17.97
N LEU A 150 -7.07 -5.76 -17.85
CA LEU A 150 -6.94 -6.78 -18.89
C LEU A 150 -7.79 -6.43 -20.12
N VAL A 151 -9.03 -5.96 -19.91
CA VAL A 151 -9.97 -5.57 -20.97
C VAL A 151 -9.85 -4.12 -21.42
N ALA A 152 -8.98 -3.32 -20.81
CA ALA A 152 -8.90 -1.89 -21.09
C ALA A 152 -8.64 -1.57 -22.59
N GLU A 153 -9.39 -0.59 -23.11
CA GLU A 153 -9.25 -0.08 -24.47
C GLU A 153 -8.22 1.07 -24.55
N PRO A 154 -7.57 1.30 -25.71
CA PRO A 154 -6.68 2.44 -25.92
C PRO A 154 -7.34 3.78 -25.54
N GLY A 155 -6.64 4.60 -24.77
CA GLY A 155 -7.11 5.92 -24.34
C GLY A 155 -7.79 5.94 -22.97
N THR A 156 -8.11 4.77 -22.40
CA THR A 156 -8.58 4.65 -21.02
C THR A 156 -7.45 4.81 -20.00
N GLY A 157 -7.77 5.05 -18.73
CA GLY A 157 -6.77 5.11 -17.64
C GLY A 157 -6.11 3.76 -17.35
N GLU A 158 -6.88 2.69 -17.50
CA GLU A 158 -6.48 1.31 -17.22
C GLU A 158 -5.65 0.67 -18.35
N TYR A 159 -5.58 1.32 -19.52
CA TYR A 159 -4.80 0.84 -20.65
C TYR A 159 -3.32 0.70 -20.30
N SER A 160 -2.83 -0.53 -20.32
CA SER A 160 -1.53 -0.89 -19.81
C SER A 160 -0.86 -1.96 -20.66
N ARG A 161 0.38 -2.30 -20.30
CA ARG A 161 1.12 -3.41 -20.91
C ARG A 161 0.31 -4.71 -20.92
N LEU A 162 -0.47 -4.96 -19.87
CA LEU A 162 -1.33 -6.14 -19.74
C LEU A 162 -2.39 -6.17 -20.85
N SER A 163 -3.07 -5.04 -21.08
CA SER A 163 -4.12 -4.91 -22.09
C SER A 163 -3.58 -5.19 -23.49
N VAL A 164 -2.42 -4.61 -23.83
CA VAL A 164 -1.76 -4.80 -25.13
C VAL A 164 -1.31 -6.25 -25.33
N ALA A 165 -0.68 -6.83 -24.31
CA ALA A 165 -0.19 -8.20 -24.39
C ALA A 165 -1.34 -9.22 -24.46
N ALA A 166 -2.44 -8.99 -23.76
CA ALA A 166 -3.63 -9.84 -23.87
C ALA A 166 -4.26 -9.76 -25.27
N ARG A 167 -4.46 -8.54 -25.78
CA ARG A 167 -5.05 -8.27 -27.12
C ARG A 167 -4.20 -8.77 -28.28
N HIS A 168 -2.93 -9.05 -28.05
CA HIS A 168 -2.10 -9.73 -29.04
C HIS A 168 -2.58 -11.16 -29.31
N TYR A 169 -3.03 -11.87 -28.27
CA TYR A 169 -3.42 -13.29 -28.34
C TYR A 169 -4.93 -13.54 -28.36
N ALA A 170 -5.71 -12.71 -27.65
CA ALA A 170 -7.13 -12.93 -27.44
C ALA A 170 -7.89 -11.60 -27.40
N ASP A 171 -9.19 -11.63 -27.65
CA ASP A 171 -10.12 -10.52 -27.38
C ASP A 171 -10.70 -10.70 -25.97
N PRO A 172 -10.30 -9.86 -24.99
CA PRO A 172 -10.70 -10.00 -23.60
C PRO A 172 -11.97 -9.20 -23.28
N GLU A 173 -12.95 -9.85 -22.64
CA GLU A 173 -14.25 -9.24 -22.31
C GLU A 173 -14.69 -9.62 -20.88
N ILE A 174 -15.13 -8.64 -20.08
CA ILE A 174 -15.78 -8.92 -18.79
C ILE A 174 -17.23 -9.35 -19.07
N VAL A 175 -17.55 -10.60 -18.79
CA VAL A 175 -18.89 -11.18 -19.03
C VAL A 175 -19.79 -11.15 -17.78
N GLU A 176 -19.18 -11.09 -16.59
CA GLU A 176 -19.89 -11.01 -15.32
C GLU A 176 -19.04 -10.31 -14.25
N ARG A 177 -19.65 -9.50 -13.38
CA ARG A 177 -19.04 -9.07 -12.11
C ARG A 177 -19.56 -9.96 -10.99
N VAL A 178 -18.65 -10.44 -10.15
CA VAL A 178 -18.95 -11.39 -9.07
C VAL A 178 -18.68 -10.71 -7.73
N PRO A 179 -19.70 -10.61 -6.85
CA PRO A 179 -19.57 -9.92 -5.58
C PRO A 179 -18.76 -10.76 -4.57
N PRO A 180 -18.11 -10.14 -3.56
CA PRO A 180 -17.27 -10.85 -2.59
C PRO A 180 -18.00 -11.96 -1.83
N GLU A 181 -19.31 -11.81 -1.59
CA GLU A 181 -20.16 -12.76 -0.88
C GLU A 181 -20.29 -14.10 -1.60
N ALA A 182 -19.94 -14.19 -2.89
CA ALA A 182 -19.93 -15.43 -3.64
C ALA A 182 -18.78 -16.37 -3.26
N PHE A 183 -17.84 -15.91 -2.43
CA PHE A 183 -16.65 -16.66 -2.02
C PHE A 183 -16.58 -16.86 -0.51
N ASP A 184 -15.94 -17.94 -0.07
CA ASP A 184 -15.64 -18.17 1.35
C ASP A 184 -14.21 -18.75 1.55
N PRO A 185 -13.30 -18.00 2.20
CA PRO A 185 -13.50 -16.67 2.79
C PRO A 185 -13.76 -15.58 1.74
N GLN A 186 -14.48 -14.52 2.12
CA GLN A 186 -14.77 -13.42 1.20
C GLN A 186 -13.49 -12.64 0.88
N PRO A 187 -13.21 -12.33 -0.39
CA PRO A 187 -12.11 -11.47 -0.79
C PRO A 187 -12.38 -10.01 -0.38
N ALA A 188 -11.32 -9.22 -0.27
CA ALA A 188 -11.43 -7.80 0.09
C ALA A 188 -11.96 -6.90 -1.06
N VAL A 189 -12.05 -7.45 -2.27
CA VAL A 189 -12.41 -6.73 -3.51
C VAL A 189 -13.39 -7.56 -4.34
N GLU A 190 -14.17 -6.90 -5.19
CA GLU A 190 -15.01 -7.59 -6.17
C GLU A 190 -14.16 -8.39 -7.17
N SER A 191 -14.77 -9.44 -7.71
CA SER A 191 -14.20 -10.25 -8.79
C SER A 191 -14.94 -10.00 -10.10
N ALA A 192 -14.36 -10.43 -11.21
CA ALA A 192 -15.01 -10.44 -12.51
C ALA A 192 -14.62 -11.68 -13.29
N VAL A 193 -15.59 -12.25 -14.00
CA VAL A 193 -15.38 -13.32 -14.97
C VAL A 193 -15.00 -12.66 -16.29
N VAL A 194 -13.83 -13.03 -16.81
CA VAL A 194 -13.34 -12.57 -18.11
C VAL A 194 -13.33 -13.73 -19.10
N ARG A 195 -13.88 -13.48 -20.27
CA ARG A 195 -13.76 -14.34 -21.44
C ARG A 195 -12.59 -13.85 -22.30
N LEU A 196 -11.70 -14.75 -22.67
CA LEU A 196 -10.58 -14.54 -23.58
C LEU A 196 -10.84 -15.37 -24.84
N THR A 197 -11.28 -14.71 -25.91
CA THR A 197 -11.54 -15.36 -27.19
C THR A 197 -10.28 -15.29 -28.07
N PRO A 198 -9.64 -16.40 -28.46
CA PRO A 198 -8.43 -16.36 -29.27
C PRO A 198 -8.62 -15.55 -30.54
N ARG A 199 -7.65 -14.70 -30.87
CA ARG A 199 -7.64 -13.93 -32.11
C ARG A 199 -6.29 -14.08 -32.81
N THR A 200 -6.31 -13.94 -34.12
CA THR A 200 -5.09 -13.75 -34.90
C THR A 200 -4.91 -12.25 -35.10
N PRO A 201 -3.79 -11.66 -34.63
CA PRO A 201 -3.53 -10.26 -34.88
C PRO A 201 -3.37 -10.00 -36.39
N ASP A 202 -3.74 -8.80 -36.79
CA ASP A 202 -3.70 -8.24 -38.13
C ASP A 202 -2.28 -7.81 -38.56
N TYR A 203 -1.27 -8.33 -37.86
CA TYR A 203 0.15 -8.10 -38.06
C TYR A 203 0.94 -9.39 -37.73
N ASP A 204 2.06 -9.59 -38.41
CA ASP A 204 2.96 -10.73 -38.20
C ASP A 204 4.22 -10.26 -37.47
N VAL A 205 4.45 -10.81 -36.28
CA VAL A 205 5.58 -10.46 -35.41
C VAL A 205 5.91 -11.65 -34.51
N ASP A 206 7.20 -11.86 -34.26
CA ASP A 206 7.63 -12.80 -33.21
C ASP A 206 7.11 -12.34 -31.84
N ASP A 207 6.41 -13.24 -31.15
CA ASP A 207 5.83 -13.03 -29.83
C ASP A 207 6.84 -12.47 -28.82
N GLU A 208 8.06 -13.03 -28.80
CA GLU A 208 9.07 -12.63 -27.82
C GLU A 208 9.54 -11.20 -28.11
N ALA A 209 9.85 -10.91 -29.38
CA ALA A 209 10.18 -9.56 -29.84
C ALA A 209 9.06 -8.55 -29.52
N PHE A 210 7.80 -8.92 -29.79
CA PHE A 210 6.63 -8.09 -29.50
C PHE A 210 6.51 -7.79 -28.00
N LEU A 211 6.54 -8.82 -27.15
CA LEU A 211 6.42 -8.65 -25.70
C LEU A 211 7.58 -7.84 -25.11
N ARG A 212 8.81 -8.01 -25.63
CA ARG A 212 9.97 -7.16 -25.25
C ARG A 212 9.74 -5.70 -25.65
N LEU A 213 9.25 -5.44 -26.85
CA LEU A 213 8.94 -4.08 -27.31
C LEU A 213 7.84 -3.44 -26.45
N VAL A 214 6.73 -4.14 -26.21
CA VAL A 214 5.63 -3.63 -25.37
C VAL A 214 6.15 -3.37 -23.95
N LYS A 215 6.94 -4.28 -23.36
CA LYS A 215 7.56 -4.08 -22.05
C LYS A 215 8.42 -2.82 -22.02
N ALA A 216 9.24 -2.62 -23.04
CA ALA A 216 10.11 -1.46 -23.18
C ALA A 216 9.31 -0.16 -23.29
N VAL A 217 8.36 -0.06 -24.23
CA VAL A 217 7.57 1.15 -24.48
C VAL A 217 6.75 1.58 -23.26
N PHE A 218 6.16 0.63 -22.53
CA PHE A 218 5.37 0.93 -21.33
C PHE A 218 6.22 1.33 -20.11
N THR A 219 7.56 1.28 -20.16
CA THR A 219 8.39 1.99 -19.17
C THR A 219 8.32 3.51 -19.33
N GLN A 220 7.96 4.00 -20.52
CA GLN A 220 7.92 5.41 -20.90
C GLN A 220 6.47 5.93 -21.12
N ARG A 221 5.49 5.55 -20.27
CA ARG A 221 4.05 5.85 -20.44
C ARG A 221 3.68 7.33 -20.64
N ARG A 222 4.53 8.25 -20.17
CA ARG A 222 4.32 9.71 -20.27
C ARG A 222 4.91 10.33 -21.54
N LYS A 223 5.66 9.56 -22.33
CA LYS A 223 6.25 10.00 -23.60
C LYS A 223 5.36 9.56 -24.76
N THR A 224 5.50 10.26 -25.87
CA THR A 224 4.96 9.83 -27.18
C THR A 224 5.57 8.47 -27.54
N VAL A 225 4.81 7.59 -28.22
CA VAL A 225 5.28 6.26 -28.65
C VAL A 225 6.63 6.34 -29.39
N ARG A 226 6.79 7.32 -30.28
CA ARG A 226 8.06 7.62 -30.97
C ARG A 226 9.27 7.72 -30.01
N ASN A 227 9.14 8.59 -29.02
CA ASN A 227 10.21 8.82 -28.04
C ASN A 227 10.38 7.64 -27.11
N ALA A 228 9.30 6.90 -26.80
CA ALA A 228 9.40 5.67 -26.04
C ALA A 228 10.26 4.63 -26.79
N ILE A 229 9.95 4.36 -28.06
CA ILE A 229 10.71 3.42 -28.92
C ILE A 229 12.20 3.80 -28.99
N ARG A 230 12.51 5.08 -29.30
CA ARG A 230 13.90 5.57 -29.36
C ARG A 230 14.64 5.42 -28.04
N ASN A 231 14.02 5.83 -26.93
CA ASN A 231 14.66 5.83 -25.62
C ASN A 231 14.84 4.43 -25.05
N THR A 232 14.12 3.44 -25.57
CA THR A 232 14.14 2.08 -25.03
C THR A 232 14.71 1.05 -26.01
N ALA A 233 15.40 1.48 -27.07
CA ALA A 233 16.00 0.59 -28.06
C ALA A 233 16.88 -0.50 -27.43
N HIS A 234 17.67 -0.13 -26.41
CA HIS A 234 18.52 -1.04 -25.61
C HIS A 234 17.73 -2.06 -24.77
N ILE A 235 16.44 -1.82 -24.50
CA ILE A 235 15.56 -2.73 -23.74
C ILE A 235 14.72 -3.58 -24.70
N SER A 236 14.23 -2.98 -25.80
CA SER A 236 13.43 -3.67 -26.80
C SER A 236 14.26 -4.56 -27.72
N GLY A 237 15.59 -4.38 -27.77
CA GLY A 237 16.47 -5.09 -28.68
C GLY A 237 16.30 -4.66 -30.13
N LEU A 238 15.97 -3.39 -30.36
CA LEU A 238 15.81 -2.84 -31.71
C LEU A 238 17.16 -2.35 -32.21
N ASP A 239 17.61 -2.89 -33.35
CA ASP A 239 18.86 -2.47 -34.02
C ASP A 239 18.74 -1.06 -34.62
N ASP A 240 17.59 -0.74 -35.20
CA ASP A 240 17.28 0.57 -35.77
C ASP A 240 15.93 1.10 -35.25
N PRO A 241 15.90 1.81 -34.11
CA PRO A 241 14.68 2.40 -33.58
C PRO A 241 14.13 3.53 -34.47
N ASP A 242 14.94 4.15 -35.33
CA ASP A 242 14.49 5.24 -36.21
C ASP A 242 13.72 4.70 -37.41
N ALA A 243 14.13 3.56 -37.97
CA ALA A 243 13.36 2.84 -38.99
C ALA A 243 11.96 2.41 -38.47
N VAL A 244 11.89 1.91 -37.24
CA VAL A 244 10.61 1.52 -36.60
C VAL A 244 9.70 2.72 -36.39
N VAL A 245 10.26 3.86 -35.94
CA VAL A 245 9.51 5.12 -35.81
C VAL A 245 9.01 5.61 -37.16
N ALA A 246 9.84 5.55 -38.20
CA ALA A 246 9.46 5.99 -39.54
C ALA A 246 8.35 5.11 -40.14
N ALA A 247 8.40 3.79 -39.90
CA ALA A 247 7.34 2.87 -40.30
C ALA A 247 6.02 3.09 -39.54
N ALA A 248 6.07 3.59 -38.31
CA ALA A 248 4.89 3.87 -37.47
C ALA A 248 4.21 5.22 -37.76
N ASP A 249 4.80 6.09 -38.58
CA ASP A 249 4.36 7.48 -38.80
C ASP A 249 3.13 7.64 -39.72
N GLU A 250 2.44 6.55 -40.07
CA GLU A 250 1.18 6.58 -40.85
C GLU A 250 -0.10 6.76 -39.99
N GLY A 251 0.00 6.98 -38.66
CA GLY A 251 -1.14 7.14 -37.74
C GLY A 251 -1.12 8.38 -36.83
N PRO A 252 -2.25 8.77 -36.20
CA PRO A 252 -2.33 9.94 -35.32
C PRO A 252 -1.44 9.81 -34.07
N ALA A 253 -0.80 10.91 -33.66
CA ALA A 253 0.13 10.95 -32.53
C ALA A 253 -0.56 10.67 -31.18
N LEU A 254 -0.54 9.42 -30.74
CA LEU A 254 -1.00 8.96 -29.42
C LEU A 254 0.18 8.79 -28.46
N GLY A 255 -0.03 9.08 -27.18
CA GLY A 255 0.90 8.67 -26.11
C GLY A 255 0.94 7.15 -25.96
N ALA A 256 1.98 6.59 -25.33
CA ALA A 256 2.09 5.13 -25.13
C ALA A 256 0.91 4.51 -24.34
N GLY A 257 0.11 5.32 -23.64
CA GLY A 257 -1.15 4.91 -23.01
C GLY A 257 -2.42 5.14 -23.85
N GLY A 258 -2.31 5.38 -25.16
CA GLY A 258 -3.45 5.59 -26.07
C GLY A 258 -4.19 6.94 -25.91
N ARG A 259 -3.68 7.86 -25.09
CA ARG A 259 -4.30 9.19 -24.91
C ARG A 259 -3.84 10.17 -26.01
N PRO A 260 -4.74 10.95 -26.63
CA PRO A 260 -4.37 12.04 -27.52
C PRO A 260 -3.53 13.07 -26.78
N LEU A 261 -2.39 13.45 -27.35
CA LEU A 261 -1.70 14.65 -26.88
C LEU A 261 -2.51 15.85 -27.36
N ALA A 262 -2.95 16.72 -26.42
CA ALA A 262 -3.74 17.90 -26.72
C ALA A 262 -3.06 18.77 -27.79
N ARG A 263 -3.54 18.69 -29.03
CA ARG A 263 -3.11 19.56 -30.14
C ARG A 263 -3.82 20.89 -29.96
N ARG A 264 -3.10 21.92 -29.47
CA ARG A 264 -3.59 23.31 -29.45
C ARG A 264 -3.87 23.74 -30.90
N LEU A 265 -5.13 23.68 -31.29
CA LEU A 265 -5.62 24.20 -32.57
C LEU A 265 -5.59 25.73 -32.54
N ARG A 266 -4.77 26.32 -33.42
CA ARG A 266 -4.85 27.72 -33.83
C ARG A 266 -6.18 27.90 -34.57
N GLY A 267 -7.08 28.69 -34.00
CA GLY A 267 -8.33 29.08 -34.65
C GLY A 267 -8.08 30.08 -35.77
N ALA A 268 -8.24 29.63 -37.01
CA ALA A 268 -8.56 30.49 -38.14
C ALA A 268 -10.05 30.87 -38.03
N ARG A 269 -10.34 32.18 -37.98
CA ARG A 269 -11.70 32.70 -38.13
C ARG A 269 -11.82 33.31 -39.51
N ASP A 270 -12.61 32.65 -40.34
CA ASP A 270 -13.19 33.20 -41.56
C ASP A 270 -14.71 33.28 -41.34
N GLY A 271 -15.32 34.42 -41.64
CA GLY A 271 -16.70 34.70 -41.17
C GLY A 271 -17.26 36.06 -41.59
N ARG A 272 -17.45 36.22 -42.90
CA ARG A 272 -18.59 36.83 -43.64
C ARG A 272 -19.25 38.13 -43.14
N ARG A 273 -19.43 39.02 -44.13
CA ARG A 273 -20.14 40.30 -44.14
C ARG A 273 -21.69 40.20 -44.09
N ALA A 274 -22.27 41.19 -43.39
CA ALA A 274 -23.48 42.01 -43.67
C ALA A 274 -24.91 41.41 -43.48
N PRO A 275 -26.00 42.23 -43.32
CA PRO A 275 -26.10 43.70 -43.30
C PRO A 275 -26.97 44.37 -42.18
N ARG A 276 -26.82 45.70 -42.12
CA ARG A 276 -27.70 46.80 -41.65
C ARG A 276 -29.11 46.50 -41.10
N ARG A 277 -29.47 47.24 -40.03
CA ARG A 277 -30.74 47.99 -39.96
C ARG A 277 -30.61 49.24 -39.07
N ASP A 278 -31.10 50.35 -39.62
CA ASP A 278 -31.19 51.69 -39.04
C ASP A 278 -32.19 51.78 -37.89
N GLY A 279 -32.02 52.79 -37.04
CA GLY A 279 -33.07 53.22 -36.11
C GLY A 279 -32.66 54.26 -35.07
N GLY A 280 -32.76 55.53 -35.45
CA GLY A 280 -33.40 56.53 -34.58
C GLY A 280 -32.55 57.21 -33.50
N ALA A 281 -32.20 58.46 -33.77
CA ALA A 281 -31.60 59.42 -32.86
C ALA A 281 -32.48 59.77 -31.66
N VAL A 282 -31.86 60.06 -30.51
CA VAL A 282 -32.29 61.17 -29.63
C VAL A 282 -31.05 61.86 -29.07
N THR A 283 -30.90 63.11 -29.50
CA THR A 283 -29.95 64.11 -29.02
C THR A 283 -30.32 64.57 -27.61
N GLY A 284 -29.33 64.60 -26.72
CA GLY A 284 -29.39 65.29 -25.43
C GLY A 284 -27.99 65.61 -24.94
N ARG A 285 -27.38 66.68 -25.50
CA ARG A 285 -26.18 67.31 -24.94
C ARG A 285 -26.59 68.35 -23.91
N LEU A 286 -25.94 68.32 -22.75
CA LEU A 286 -25.63 69.46 -21.86
C LEU A 286 -24.48 69.01 -20.93
N PRO A 287 -23.70 69.93 -20.35
CA PRO A 287 -22.37 70.33 -20.82
C PRO A 287 -21.20 69.67 -20.08
N SER A 288 -20.05 69.74 -20.74
CA SER A 288 -18.72 69.33 -20.30
C SER A 288 -18.30 69.93 -18.95
N LEU A 289 -18.10 69.06 -17.95
CA LEU A 289 -17.19 69.32 -16.84
C LEU A 289 -15.85 68.64 -17.16
N VAL A 290 -14.89 69.46 -17.56
CA VAL A 290 -13.43 69.29 -17.47
C VAL A 290 -12.94 67.84 -17.48
N ALA A 291 -12.77 67.30 -18.69
CA ALA A 291 -11.91 66.14 -18.90
C ALA A 291 -10.45 66.59 -18.69
N LEU A 292 -9.85 66.21 -17.56
CA LEU A 292 -8.41 66.19 -17.43
C LEU A 292 -7.88 64.99 -18.25
N PRO A 293 -6.78 65.14 -19.01
CA PRO A 293 -6.29 64.13 -19.94
C PRO A 293 -6.01 62.81 -19.18
N GLY A 294 -6.37 61.65 -19.74
CA GLY A 294 -6.43 60.35 -19.05
C GLY A 294 -5.22 59.99 -18.16
N VAL A 295 -4.02 60.46 -18.50
CA VAL A 295 -2.80 60.28 -17.71
C VAL A 295 -2.88 60.95 -16.33
N THR A 296 -3.56 62.09 -16.20
CA THR A 296 -3.68 62.84 -14.93
C THR A 296 -4.66 62.19 -13.94
N ALA A 297 -5.75 61.58 -14.43
CA ALA A 297 -6.72 60.89 -13.57
C ALA A 297 -6.17 59.56 -13.03
N GLU A 298 -5.45 58.81 -13.87
CA GLU A 298 -4.80 57.55 -13.49
C GLU A 298 -3.64 57.77 -12.51
N VAL A 299 -2.85 58.83 -12.72
CA VAL A 299 -1.78 59.25 -11.78
C VAL A 299 -2.36 59.71 -10.45
N LEU A 300 -3.46 60.48 -10.45
CA LEU A 300 -4.15 60.89 -9.22
C LEU A 300 -4.77 59.70 -8.48
N ALA A 301 -5.40 58.76 -9.20
CA ALA A 301 -5.95 57.54 -8.62
C ALA A 301 -4.86 56.63 -8.03
N SER A 302 -3.71 56.55 -8.70
CA SER A 302 -2.55 55.78 -8.23
C SER A 302 -1.88 56.40 -7.02
N ALA A 303 -1.70 57.73 -7.03
CA ALA A 303 -1.21 58.48 -5.88
C ALA A 303 -2.15 58.32 -4.68
N LEU A 304 -3.48 58.29 -4.92
CA LEU A 304 -4.47 58.04 -3.89
C LEU A 304 -4.37 56.61 -3.31
N VAL A 305 -4.25 55.58 -4.15
CA VAL A 305 -4.08 54.19 -3.69
C VAL A 305 -2.81 54.04 -2.85
N VAL A 306 -1.69 54.61 -3.31
CA VAL A 306 -0.41 54.59 -2.57
C VAL A 306 -0.53 55.36 -1.26
N ALA A 307 -1.13 56.55 -1.27
CA ALA A 307 -1.34 57.35 -0.06
C ALA A 307 -2.23 56.62 0.96
N VAL A 308 -3.27 55.91 0.51
CA VAL A 308 -4.15 55.10 1.37
C VAL A 308 -3.40 53.91 1.97
N VAL A 309 -2.61 53.19 1.18
CA VAL A 309 -1.83 52.02 1.66
C VAL A 309 -0.73 52.46 2.64
N VAL A 310 0.01 53.52 2.31
CA VAL A 310 1.08 54.07 3.15
C VAL A 310 0.49 54.67 4.42
N GLY A 311 -0.60 55.43 4.31
CA GLY A 311 -1.33 56.00 5.44
C GLY A 311 -1.88 54.94 6.38
N ALA A 312 -2.52 53.89 5.85
CA ALA A 312 -3.01 52.77 6.65
C ALA A 312 -1.87 52.00 7.34
N ARG A 313 -0.71 51.84 6.69
CA ARG A 313 0.49 51.25 7.31
C ARG A 313 1.09 52.14 8.39
N TYR A 314 1.15 53.44 8.16
CA TYR A 314 1.68 54.40 9.13
C TYR A 314 0.78 54.47 10.37
N LEU A 315 -0.53 54.64 10.17
CA LEU A 315 -1.52 54.73 11.24
C LEU A 315 -1.65 53.42 12.03
N SER A 316 -1.65 52.27 11.36
CA SER A 316 -1.65 50.98 12.06
C SER A 316 -0.37 50.77 12.89
N ARG A 317 0.80 51.14 12.38
CA ARG A 317 2.06 51.09 13.14
C ARG A 317 2.04 52.03 14.35
N GLN A 318 1.56 53.27 14.18
CA GLN A 318 1.47 54.25 15.27
C GLN A 318 0.45 53.81 16.33
N TRP A 319 -0.70 53.29 15.90
CA TRP A 319 -1.73 52.75 16.78
C TRP A 319 -1.25 51.52 17.55
N LEU A 320 -0.61 50.56 16.87
CA LEU A 320 -0.01 49.38 17.49
C LEU A 320 1.15 49.73 18.44
N ALA A 321 1.93 50.77 18.13
CA ALA A 321 3.01 51.25 18.99
C ALA A 321 2.49 51.93 20.25
N SER A 322 1.43 52.74 20.15
CA SER A 322 0.80 53.42 21.29
C SER A 322 0.11 52.47 22.27
N ARG A 323 -0.26 51.25 21.83
CA ARG A 323 -0.94 50.23 22.64
C ARG A 323 -0.05 49.05 23.06
N ARG A 324 1.27 49.25 23.12
CA ARG A 324 2.19 48.26 23.72
C ARG A 324 2.05 48.15 25.25
N ALA A 325 1.49 49.16 25.91
CA ALA A 325 1.38 49.22 27.38
C ALA A 325 0.11 48.53 27.94
N ASP A 326 -0.98 48.47 27.18
CA ASP A 326 -2.22 47.81 27.62
C ASP A 326 -2.37 46.47 26.90
N GLY A 327 -2.41 45.36 27.66
CA GLY A 327 -2.52 43.96 27.21
C GLY A 327 -3.73 43.65 26.32
N THR A 328 -3.81 44.28 25.16
CA THR A 328 -4.91 44.23 24.21
C THR A 328 -4.88 42.88 23.50
N ARG A 329 -5.99 42.13 23.57
CA ARG A 329 -6.18 40.76 23.06
C ARG A 329 -5.50 40.56 21.69
N SER A 330 -4.64 39.53 21.57
CA SER A 330 -3.82 39.26 20.37
C SER A 330 -4.64 39.21 19.07
N ARG A 331 -5.91 38.78 19.14
CA ARG A 331 -6.83 38.72 18.00
C ARG A 331 -7.05 40.08 17.33
N VAL A 332 -7.10 41.18 18.08
CA VAL A 332 -7.30 42.53 17.51
C VAL A 332 -6.05 43.01 16.79
N ARG A 333 -4.87 42.72 17.36
CA ARG A 333 -3.58 43.02 16.72
C ARG A 333 -3.39 42.23 15.43
N VAL A 334 -3.72 40.94 15.44
CA VAL A 334 -3.72 40.07 14.26
C VAL A 334 -4.73 40.55 13.22
N ALA A 335 -5.94 40.94 13.63
CA ALA A 335 -6.96 41.46 12.72
C ALA A 335 -6.54 42.77 12.05
N VAL A 336 -5.90 43.69 12.79
CA VAL A 336 -5.39 44.95 12.25
C VAL A 336 -4.21 44.71 11.31
N SER A 337 -3.26 43.86 11.69
CA SER A 337 -2.11 43.50 10.84
C SER A 337 -2.54 42.77 9.56
N GLY A 338 -3.46 41.81 9.69
CA GLY A 338 -4.07 41.09 8.58
C GLY A 338 -4.87 42.01 7.66
N GLY A 339 -5.66 42.93 8.22
CA GLY A 339 -6.42 43.93 7.47
C GLY A 339 -5.54 44.88 6.67
N VAL A 340 -4.45 45.38 7.27
CA VAL A 340 -3.47 46.25 6.57
C VAL A 340 -2.74 45.49 5.47
N THR A 341 -2.47 44.21 5.68
CA THR A 341 -1.84 43.33 4.68
C THR A 341 -2.79 43.07 3.51
N ALA A 342 -4.06 42.73 3.78
CA ALA A 342 -5.08 42.55 2.75
C ALA A 342 -5.33 43.85 1.97
N LEU A 343 -5.35 45.00 2.65
CA LEU A 343 -5.45 46.32 2.02
C LEU A 343 -4.24 46.63 1.14
N THR A 344 -3.04 46.20 1.54
CA THR A 344 -1.84 46.35 0.71
C THR A 344 -1.93 45.46 -0.54
N ALA A 345 -2.33 44.19 -0.40
CA ALA A 345 -2.51 43.29 -1.53
C ALA A 345 -3.60 43.78 -2.50
N LEU A 346 -4.73 44.24 -1.96
CA LEU A 346 -5.81 44.84 -2.74
C LEU A 346 -5.36 46.14 -3.41
N GLY A 347 -4.57 46.97 -2.72
CA GLY A 347 -3.97 48.17 -3.28
C GLY A 347 -3.03 47.85 -4.45
N VAL A 348 -2.24 46.79 -4.36
CA VAL A 348 -1.38 46.31 -5.46
C VAL A 348 -2.22 45.81 -6.62
N VAL A 349 -3.22 44.96 -6.38
CA VAL A 349 -4.11 44.44 -7.43
C VAL A 349 -4.90 45.57 -8.10
N THR A 350 -5.38 46.54 -7.32
CA THR A 350 -6.13 47.70 -7.82
C THR A 350 -5.20 48.66 -8.57
N PHE A 351 -3.97 48.86 -8.11
CA PHE A 351 -2.95 49.63 -8.83
C PHE A 351 -2.63 48.99 -10.20
N VAL A 352 -2.49 47.66 -10.23
CA VAL A 352 -2.32 46.89 -11.46
C VAL A 352 -3.57 47.00 -12.36
N GLY A 353 -4.77 47.00 -11.79
CA GLY A 353 -6.03 47.18 -12.52
C GLY A 353 -6.27 48.60 -13.05
N ILE A 354 -5.91 49.65 -12.30
CA ILE A 354 -6.11 51.07 -12.66
C ILE A 354 -5.32 51.43 -13.91
N TRP A 355 -4.09 50.91 -14.03
CA TRP A 355 -3.27 51.10 -15.23
C TRP A 355 -3.58 50.09 -16.34
N GLY A 356 -4.65 49.30 -16.17
CA GLY A 356 -5.08 48.30 -17.13
C GLY A 356 -4.06 47.19 -17.39
N LEU A 357 -2.99 47.08 -16.59
CA LEU A 357 -1.69 46.45 -16.90
C LEU A 357 -1.74 44.99 -17.39
N LEU A 358 -2.84 44.25 -17.25
CA LEU A 358 -2.93 42.87 -17.72
C LEU A 358 -3.01 42.71 -19.26
N GLU A 359 -3.66 43.64 -19.97
CA GLU A 359 -3.69 43.63 -21.45
C GLU A 359 -2.51 44.39 -22.09
N PRO A 360 -2.09 45.57 -21.58
CA PRO A 360 -0.91 46.29 -22.02
C PRO A 360 0.39 45.60 -21.64
N LEU A 361 0.55 44.78 -20.58
CA LEU A 361 1.84 44.06 -20.39
C LEU A 361 2.16 43.16 -21.58
N GLY A 362 1.16 42.49 -22.16
CA GLY A 362 1.32 41.65 -23.34
C GLY A 362 1.44 42.42 -24.66
N ALA A 363 1.01 43.69 -24.70
CA ALA A 363 1.11 44.56 -25.88
C ALA A 363 2.36 45.48 -25.81
N ALA A 364 2.63 46.09 -24.66
CA ALA A 364 3.83 46.86 -24.32
C ALA A 364 5.11 46.02 -24.33
N TYR A 365 5.07 44.73 -23.95
CA TYR A 365 6.21 43.81 -24.15
C TYR A 365 6.59 43.68 -25.64
N ARG A 366 5.60 43.76 -26.54
CA ARG A 366 5.81 43.73 -27.99
C ARG A 366 6.13 45.11 -28.58
N ASP A 367 5.55 46.18 -28.04
CA ASP A 367 5.63 47.55 -28.60
C ASP A 367 6.74 48.45 -28.01
N LEU A 368 7.17 48.27 -26.75
CA LEU A 368 8.30 49.04 -26.18
C LEU A 368 9.69 48.53 -26.61
N GLY A 369 9.77 47.45 -27.39
CA GLY A 369 11.06 46.81 -27.68
C GLY A 369 11.74 46.23 -26.43
N LEU A 370 10.96 45.83 -25.43
CA LEU A 370 11.44 45.18 -24.19
C LEU A 370 11.68 43.68 -24.35
N GLY A 371 11.97 43.23 -25.58
CA GLY A 371 12.92 42.12 -25.79
C GLY A 371 14.39 42.60 -25.69
N SER A 372 14.62 43.83 -25.23
CA SER A 372 15.94 44.36 -24.91
C SER A 372 16.29 44.09 -23.44
N LEU A 373 17.56 43.80 -23.18
CA LEU A 373 18.13 43.50 -21.87
C LEU A 373 17.68 44.46 -20.74
N GLY A 374 17.41 45.74 -21.04
CA GLY A 374 16.97 46.73 -20.06
C GLY A 374 15.60 46.43 -19.42
N GLY A 375 14.63 45.92 -20.18
CA GLY A 375 13.30 45.56 -19.68
C GLY A 375 13.32 44.33 -18.78
N GLU A 376 14.07 43.31 -19.21
CA GLU A 376 14.27 42.06 -18.47
C GLU A 376 14.97 42.33 -17.13
N LEU A 377 15.96 43.24 -17.10
CA LEU A 377 16.66 43.65 -15.88
C LEU A 377 15.73 44.38 -14.88
N VAL A 378 14.87 45.28 -15.35
CA VAL A 378 13.91 45.99 -14.48
C VAL A 378 12.89 45.02 -13.89
N LEU A 379 12.33 44.13 -14.71
CA LEU A 379 11.36 43.13 -14.24
C LEU A 379 11.99 42.16 -13.24
N SER A 380 13.23 41.74 -13.48
CA SER A 380 14.01 40.91 -12.56
C SER A 380 14.24 41.61 -11.21
N GLY A 381 14.56 42.90 -11.22
CA GLY A 381 14.69 43.71 -10.01
C GLY A 381 13.38 43.81 -9.22
N VAL A 382 12.24 43.97 -9.92
CA VAL A 382 10.91 43.99 -9.29
C VAL A 382 10.56 42.63 -8.68
N LEU A 383 10.83 41.53 -9.37
CA LEU A 383 10.61 40.17 -8.87
C LEU A 383 11.46 39.90 -7.61
N LEU A 384 12.74 40.26 -7.63
CA LEU A 384 13.64 40.13 -6.47
C LEU A 384 13.20 41.00 -5.29
N GLY A 385 12.83 42.27 -5.55
CA GLY A 385 12.30 43.16 -4.52
C GLY A 385 11.01 42.63 -3.89
N THR A 386 10.14 42.05 -4.70
CA THR A 386 8.90 41.40 -4.24
C THR A 386 9.20 40.15 -3.41
N ALA A 387 10.14 39.31 -3.85
CA ALA A 387 10.57 38.12 -3.12
C ALA A 387 11.18 38.47 -1.74
N TYR A 388 12.01 39.51 -1.69
CA TYR A 388 12.60 40.03 -0.47
C TYR A 388 11.53 40.55 0.49
N ALA A 389 10.61 41.38 0.00
CA ALA A 389 9.50 41.91 0.80
C ALA A 389 8.57 40.81 1.32
N LEU A 390 8.31 39.77 0.50
CA LEU A 390 7.49 38.62 0.89
C LEU A 390 8.21 37.74 1.92
N THR A 391 9.53 37.56 1.81
CA THR A 391 10.33 36.84 2.82
C THR A 391 10.27 37.54 4.18
N ASP A 392 10.48 38.85 4.20
CA ASP A 392 10.38 39.68 5.42
C ASP A 392 8.95 39.65 6.01
N PHE A 393 7.92 39.64 5.16
CA PHE A 393 6.54 39.43 5.60
C PHE A 393 6.33 38.05 6.24
N VAL A 394 6.79 36.98 5.60
CA VAL A 394 6.68 35.61 6.11
C VAL A 394 7.41 35.48 7.45
N GLY A 395 8.61 36.05 7.60
CA GLY A 395 9.34 36.05 8.87
C GLY A 395 8.54 36.67 10.01
N ARG A 396 7.93 37.84 9.76
CA ARG A 396 7.04 38.50 10.74
C ARG A 396 5.81 37.67 11.09
N VAL A 397 5.20 37.01 10.10
CA VAL A 397 4.05 36.12 10.33
C VAL A 397 4.47 34.93 11.18
N ILE A 398 5.58 34.28 10.84
CA ILE A 398 6.12 33.14 11.59
C ILE A 398 6.41 33.54 13.05
N GLU A 399 6.99 34.71 13.29
CA GLU A 399 7.25 35.22 14.65
C GLU A 399 5.99 35.48 15.46
N GLU A 400 4.98 36.13 14.86
CA GLU A 400 3.71 36.41 15.53
C GLU A 400 2.92 35.12 15.86
N PHE A 401 2.97 34.13 14.97
CA PHE A 401 2.30 32.83 15.16
C PHE A 401 3.07 31.88 16.09
N ALA A 402 4.41 31.91 16.08
CA ALA A 402 5.24 31.09 16.95
C ALA A 402 5.26 31.63 18.38
N GLY A 403 5.27 32.96 18.57
CA GLY A 403 5.25 33.58 19.90
C GLY A 403 3.97 33.33 20.71
N SER A 404 2.91 32.83 20.08
CA SER A 404 1.60 32.58 20.70
C SER A 404 1.33 31.10 21.05
N ARG A 405 2.23 30.17 20.70
CA ARG A 405 2.15 28.75 21.09
C ARG A 405 3.49 28.29 21.66
N ALA A 406 3.52 27.93 22.95
CA ALA A 406 4.70 27.47 23.70
C ALA A 406 5.34 26.14 23.24
N GLY A 407 5.09 25.69 22.00
CA GLY A 407 5.50 24.38 21.49
C GLY A 407 6.42 24.38 20.27
N ILE A 408 6.74 25.53 19.69
CA ILE A 408 7.66 25.61 18.54
C ILE A 408 9.02 26.07 19.04
N SER A 409 10.05 25.22 18.89
CA SER A 409 11.41 25.59 19.28
C SER A 409 11.95 26.70 18.37
N GLU A 410 12.87 27.51 18.88
CA GLU A 410 13.53 28.56 18.10
C GLU A 410 14.18 27.98 16.82
N HIS A 411 14.73 26.77 16.92
CA HIS A 411 15.33 26.06 15.80
C HIS A 411 14.30 25.66 14.72
N GLN A 412 13.11 25.19 15.11
CA GLN A 412 12.04 24.86 14.15
C GLN A 412 11.55 26.09 13.39
N ARG A 413 11.43 27.23 14.08
CA ARG A 413 11.05 28.51 13.50
C ARG A 413 12.04 28.95 12.42
N GLU A 414 13.32 28.87 12.74
CA GLU A 414 14.41 29.20 11.83
C GLU A 414 14.42 28.29 10.59
N ILE A 415 14.20 26.98 10.78
CA ILE A 415 14.10 26.02 9.67
C ILE A 415 12.96 26.38 8.73
N VAL A 416 11.75 26.64 9.25
CA VAL A 416 10.58 26.97 8.41
C VAL A 416 10.81 28.27 7.64
N TYR A 417 11.39 29.29 8.29
CA TYR A 417 11.74 30.55 7.64
C TYR A 417 12.74 30.33 6.50
N ARG A 418 13.86 29.62 6.75
CA ARG A 418 14.88 29.33 5.72
C ARG A 418 14.35 28.48 4.59
N LEU A 419 13.52 27.47 4.87
CA LEU A 419 12.90 26.64 3.84
C LEU A 419 11.96 27.46 2.95
N THR A 420 11.16 28.34 3.55
CA THR A 420 10.26 29.22 2.79
C THR A 420 11.06 30.21 1.95
N GLN A 421 12.12 30.78 2.53
CA GLN A 421 13.06 31.66 1.84
C GLN A 421 13.68 30.97 0.62
N VAL A 422 14.34 29.83 0.82
CA VAL A 422 14.97 29.06 -0.28
C VAL A 422 13.95 28.74 -1.36
N SER A 423 12.78 28.22 -0.98
CA SER A 423 11.72 27.87 -1.95
C SER A 423 11.27 29.07 -2.78
N LEU A 424 11.03 30.21 -2.13
CA LEU A 424 10.59 31.43 -2.80
C LEU A 424 11.66 31.98 -3.76
N TYR A 425 12.92 32.06 -3.31
CA TYR A 425 14.01 32.52 -4.17
C TYR A 425 14.32 31.54 -5.30
N THR A 426 14.14 30.24 -5.09
CA THR A 426 14.24 29.25 -6.18
C THR A 426 13.16 29.46 -7.24
N VAL A 427 11.90 29.67 -6.84
CA VAL A 427 10.80 29.96 -7.78
C VAL A 427 11.04 31.26 -8.53
N VAL A 428 11.46 32.31 -7.82
CA VAL A 428 11.76 33.62 -8.42
C VAL A 428 12.97 33.52 -9.35
N GLY A 429 14.02 32.80 -8.96
CA GLY A 429 15.18 32.55 -9.80
C GLY A 429 14.82 31.77 -11.07
N LEU A 430 14.01 30.72 -10.95
CA LEU A 430 13.53 29.96 -12.12
C LEU A 430 12.69 30.85 -13.04
N THR A 431 11.80 31.68 -12.47
CA THR A 431 10.99 32.65 -13.22
C THR A 431 11.88 33.68 -13.91
N MET A 432 12.91 34.18 -13.23
CA MET A 432 13.86 35.15 -13.78
C MET A 432 14.63 34.56 -14.96
N ILE A 433 15.06 33.29 -14.87
CA ILE A 433 15.73 32.60 -15.98
C ILE A 433 14.78 32.50 -17.19
N THR A 434 13.47 32.33 -16.98
CA THR A 434 12.48 32.34 -18.08
C THR A 434 12.37 33.68 -18.81
N LEU A 435 12.78 34.79 -18.17
CA LEU A 435 12.78 36.11 -18.78
C LEU A 435 13.96 36.29 -19.76
N PHE A 436 15.10 35.67 -19.47
CA PHE A 436 16.34 35.82 -20.26
C PHE A 436 16.61 34.67 -21.24
N THR A 437 15.81 33.59 -21.20
CA THR A 437 16.07 32.37 -21.98
C THR A 437 14.83 31.92 -22.75
N GLU A 438 14.96 31.81 -24.08
CA GLU A 438 13.89 31.27 -24.94
C GLU A 438 13.77 29.74 -24.85
N ASN A 439 14.84 29.04 -24.46
CA ASN A 439 14.88 27.58 -24.37
C ASN A 439 14.65 27.09 -22.94
N LEU A 440 13.39 27.10 -22.52
CA LEU A 440 12.94 26.54 -21.24
C LEU A 440 13.19 25.03 -21.12
N GLY A 441 13.30 24.33 -22.25
CA GLY A 441 13.40 22.88 -22.30
C GLY A 441 14.64 22.34 -21.58
N SER A 442 15.82 22.88 -21.89
CA SER A 442 17.09 22.40 -21.32
C SER A 442 17.19 22.65 -19.81
N LEU A 443 16.71 23.80 -19.35
CA LEU A 443 16.70 24.17 -17.93
C LEU A 443 15.69 23.35 -17.13
N LEU A 444 14.50 23.11 -17.68
CA LEU A 444 13.51 22.23 -17.05
C LEU A 444 13.97 20.78 -17.01
N VAL A 445 14.76 20.32 -17.99
CA VAL A 445 15.40 19.00 -17.95
C VAL A 445 16.44 18.94 -16.83
N GLY A 446 17.32 19.94 -16.71
CA GLY A 446 18.32 20.00 -15.63
C GLY A 446 17.70 20.13 -14.24
N ALA A 447 16.72 21.03 -14.08
CA ALA A 447 15.96 21.20 -12.84
C ALA A 447 15.13 19.95 -12.50
N GLY A 448 14.56 19.30 -13.51
CA GLY A 448 13.86 18.03 -13.38
C GLY A 448 14.79 16.91 -12.91
N PHE A 449 15.98 16.81 -13.48
CA PHE A 449 17.01 15.86 -13.05
C PHE A 449 17.44 16.13 -11.60
N LEU A 450 17.76 17.38 -11.26
CA LEU A 450 18.11 17.76 -9.89
C LEU A 450 16.97 17.44 -8.91
N GLY A 451 15.72 17.71 -9.29
CA GLY A 451 14.53 17.37 -8.50
C GLY A 451 14.37 15.87 -8.31
N ILE A 452 14.67 15.04 -9.32
CA ILE A 452 14.67 13.58 -9.19
C ILE A 452 15.77 13.12 -8.22
N VAL A 453 17.00 13.65 -8.34
CA VAL A 453 18.11 13.27 -7.44
C VAL A 453 17.79 13.64 -5.99
N VAL A 454 17.31 14.88 -5.76
CA VAL A 454 16.91 15.32 -4.41
C VAL A 454 15.72 14.52 -3.89
N GLY A 455 14.73 14.23 -4.73
CA GLY A 455 13.57 13.42 -4.36
C GLY A 455 13.93 11.98 -4.02
N MET A 456 14.86 11.38 -4.77
CA MET A 456 15.38 10.03 -4.48
C MET A 456 16.15 10.00 -3.15
N ALA A 457 16.96 11.02 -2.87
CA ALA A 457 17.66 11.16 -1.60
C ALA A 457 16.69 11.35 -0.42
N ALA A 458 15.60 12.11 -0.62
CA ALA A 458 14.61 12.39 0.42
C ALA A 458 13.55 11.28 0.60
N ARG A 459 13.54 10.25 -0.26
CA ARG A 459 12.48 9.22 -0.30
C ARG A 459 12.26 8.55 1.06
N GLN A 460 13.34 8.17 1.73
CA GLN A 460 13.25 7.45 3.01
C GLN A 460 12.70 8.34 4.12
N THR A 461 13.15 9.59 4.21
CA THR A 461 12.64 10.56 5.19
C THR A 461 11.15 10.84 4.99
N LEU A 462 10.70 11.01 3.74
CA LEU A 462 9.28 11.18 3.42
C LEU A 462 8.48 9.92 3.77
N GLY A 463 9.04 8.73 3.54
CA GLY A 463 8.44 7.45 3.93
C GLY A 463 8.19 7.36 5.44
N ALA A 464 9.20 7.62 6.26
CA ALA A 464 9.08 7.59 7.72
C ALA A 464 8.01 8.57 8.24
N VAL A 465 7.94 9.78 7.65
CA VAL A 465 6.92 10.78 7.99
C VAL A 465 5.51 10.30 7.65
N LEU A 466 5.31 9.75 6.44
CA LEU A 466 4.01 9.21 6.02
C LEU A 466 3.58 8.04 6.91
N SER A 467 4.49 7.11 7.22
CA SER A 467 4.24 6.01 8.16
C SER A 467 3.83 6.53 9.54
N GLY A 468 4.46 7.58 10.05
CA GLY A 468 4.06 8.20 11.30
C GLY A 468 2.64 8.77 11.27
N PHE A 469 2.24 9.44 10.20
CA PHE A 469 0.85 9.89 10.03
C PHE A 469 -0.11 8.71 10.00
N VAL A 470 0.21 7.66 9.25
CA VAL A 470 -0.61 6.44 9.18
C VAL A 470 -0.77 5.82 10.55
N LEU A 471 0.29 5.65 11.34
CA LEU A 471 0.22 5.13 12.71
C LEU A 471 -0.64 6.01 13.62
N MET A 472 -0.48 7.33 13.56
CA MET A 472 -1.28 8.26 14.38
C MET A 472 -2.78 8.25 14.03
N PHE A 473 -3.14 8.04 12.76
CA PHE A 473 -4.53 7.98 12.31
C PHE A 473 -5.16 6.60 12.50
N SER A 474 -4.46 5.54 12.13
CA SER A 474 -4.95 4.16 12.25
C SER A 474 -4.99 3.65 13.69
N ARG A 475 -4.18 4.25 14.58
CA ARG A 475 -4.07 3.93 16.01
C ARG A 475 -4.06 2.41 16.28
N PRO A 476 -3.07 1.67 15.75
CA PRO A 476 -2.94 0.24 16.05
C PRO A 476 -2.65 0.01 17.55
N PHE A 477 -2.05 1.01 18.20
CA PHE A 477 -1.78 1.12 19.62
C PHE A 477 -1.80 2.61 20.04
N GLU A 478 -1.96 2.86 21.34
CA GLU A 478 -1.95 4.21 21.92
C GLU A 478 -0.80 4.39 22.92
N ILE A 479 -0.55 5.64 23.34
CA ILE A 479 0.42 5.93 24.40
C ILE A 479 -0.06 5.27 25.69
N GLY A 480 0.81 4.48 26.31
CA GLY A 480 0.51 3.67 27.49
C GLY A 480 0.26 2.20 27.20
N ASP A 481 0.06 1.81 25.95
CA ASP A 481 -0.10 0.40 25.58
C ASP A 481 1.20 -0.38 25.79
N TRP A 482 1.07 -1.64 26.22
CA TRP A 482 2.17 -2.60 26.16
C TRP A 482 2.15 -3.30 24.80
N VAL A 483 3.18 -3.03 24.02
CA VAL A 483 3.35 -3.57 22.68
C VAL A 483 4.66 -4.33 22.56
N GLU A 484 4.71 -5.20 21.57
CA GLU A 484 5.89 -5.91 21.10
C GLU A 484 5.99 -5.71 19.59
N ILE A 485 7.12 -5.16 19.16
CA ILE A 485 7.39 -4.75 17.78
C ILE A 485 8.77 -5.29 17.43
N GLY A 486 8.82 -6.30 16.55
CA GLY A 486 10.03 -7.08 16.31
C GLY A 486 10.55 -7.68 17.61
N ASP A 487 11.82 -7.44 17.92
CA ASP A 487 12.48 -7.93 19.14
C ASP A 487 12.28 -7.02 20.36
N ASN A 488 11.59 -5.88 20.18
CA ASN A 488 11.45 -4.86 21.22
C ASN A 488 10.08 -4.93 21.87
N ALA A 489 10.04 -5.26 23.16
CA ALA A 489 8.83 -5.24 23.98
C ALA A 489 8.88 -4.11 25.02
N GLY A 490 7.79 -3.35 25.15
CA GLY A 490 7.73 -2.27 26.11
C GLY A 490 6.42 -1.48 26.09
N ILE A 491 6.39 -0.44 26.91
CA ILE A 491 5.25 0.48 27.00
C ILE A 491 5.48 1.65 26.04
N VAL A 492 4.50 1.96 25.21
CA VAL A 492 4.55 3.12 24.31
C VAL A 492 4.51 4.39 25.14
N THR A 493 5.57 5.20 25.06
CA THR A 493 5.66 6.46 25.81
C THR A 493 5.34 7.67 24.94
N GLN A 494 5.69 7.60 23.65
CA GLN A 494 5.49 8.71 22.72
C GLN A 494 5.41 8.20 21.29
N ILE A 495 4.53 8.79 20.50
CA ILE A 495 4.45 8.61 19.06
C ILE A 495 4.68 9.99 18.43
N THR A 496 5.68 10.11 17.57
CA THR A 496 5.98 11.34 16.83
C THR A 496 5.76 11.10 15.35
N VAL A 497 5.93 12.14 14.53
CA VAL A 497 5.80 12.03 13.06
C VAL A 497 6.86 11.08 12.48
N VAL A 498 8.04 10.96 13.09
CA VAL A 498 9.16 10.19 12.53
C VAL A 498 9.45 8.91 13.30
N ASN A 499 9.34 8.95 14.63
CA ASN A 499 9.72 7.84 15.50
C ASN A 499 8.64 7.51 16.54
N THR A 500 8.61 6.25 16.97
CA THR A 500 7.87 5.75 18.13
C THR A 500 8.86 5.41 19.24
N ARG A 501 8.52 5.77 20.48
CA ARG A 501 9.37 5.51 21.66
C ARG A 501 8.71 4.51 22.60
N LEU A 502 9.44 3.44 22.89
CA LEU A 502 9.06 2.42 23.86
C LEU A 502 9.93 2.55 25.10
N ARG A 503 9.37 2.25 26.26
CA ARG A 503 10.13 2.01 27.48
C ARG A 503 10.07 0.53 27.83
N THR A 504 11.22 -0.14 27.86
CA THR A 504 11.31 -1.56 28.20
C THR A 504 11.01 -1.77 29.69
N PHE A 505 10.85 -3.03 30.10
CA PHE A 505 10.60 -3.37 31.50
C PHE A 505 11.84 -3.18 32.38
N ASP A 506 13.02 -3.12 31.79
CA ASP A 506 14.29 -2.80 32.45
C ASP A 506 14.53 -1.28 32.55
N GLY A 507 13.61 -0.47 32.04
CA GLY A 507 13.65 1.00 32.13
C GLY A 507 14.41 1.69 30.99
N GLU A 508 14.85 0.94 29.98
CA GLU A 508 15.54 1.47 28.81
C GLU A 508 14.55 2.16 27.86
N HIS A 509 15.02 3.16 27.12
CA HIS A 509 14.21 3.88 26.13
C HIS A 509 14.63 3.49 24.72
N VAL A 510 13.77 2.75 24.04
CA VAL A 510 13.98 2.30 22.66
C VAL A 510 13.27 3.27 21.72
N MET A 511 13.98 3.77 20.72
CA MET A 511 13.42 4.65 19.68
C MET A 511 13.41 3.91 18.35
N LEU A 512 12.22 3.67 17.81
CA LEU A 512 12.01 2.96 16.56
C LEU A 512 11.54 3.93 15.48
N PRO A 513 12.14 3.94 14.28
CA PRO A 513 11.61 4.65 13.12
C PRO A 513 10.20 4.15 12.76
N ASN A 514 9.30 5.05 12.39
CA ASN A 514 7.89 4.69 12.14
C ASN A 514 7.70 3.79 10.92
N ASP A 515 8.58 3.89 9.92
CA ASP A 515 8.63 2.98 8.76
C ASP A 515 9.05 1.56 9.14
N GLU A 516 9.95 1.40 10.11
CA GLU A 516 10.28 0.10 10.68
C GLU A 516 9.11 -0.46 11.51
N VAL A 517 8.50 0.37 12.37
CA VAL A 517 7.34 -0.04 13.18
C VAL A 517 6.18 -0.51 12.32
N SER A 518 5.91 0.16 11.21
CA SER A 518 4.77 -0.17 10.32
C SER A 518 5.05 -1.39 9.43
N SER A 519 6.32 -1.76 9.24
CA SER A 519 6.71 -2.91 8.42
C SER A 519 6.89 -4.20 9.21
N GLN A 520 6.93 -4.12 10.54
CA GLN A 520 7.03 -5.28 11.42
C GLN A 520 5.66 -5.69 11.99
N PRO A 521 5.47 -6.97 12.35
CA PRO A 521 4.30 -7.40 13.11
C PRO A 521 4.22 -6.66 14.46
N ILE A 522 3.05 -6.11 14.76
CA ILE A 522 2.77 -5.40 16.02
C ILE A 522 1.86 -6.28 16.88
N VAL A 523 2.35 -6.73 18.03
CA VAL A 523 1.55 -7.46 19.01
C VAL A 523 1.16 -6.52 20.14
N ASN A 524 -0.12 -6.17 20.24
CA ASN A 524 -0.64 -5.34 21.32
C ASN A 524 -1.21 -6.23 22.44
N ARG A 525 -0.63 -6.13 23.64
CA ARG A 525 -0.98 -6.98 24.79
C ARG A 525 -2.01 -6.35 25.73
N THR A 526 -2.34 -5.05 25.59
CA THR A 526 -3.27 -4.31 26.46
C THR A 526 -4.62 -3.97 25.84
N ARG A 527 -4.71 -3.87 24.51
CA ARG A 527 -5.89 -3.32 23.80
C ARG A 527 -7.24 -3.95 24.15
N LYS A 528 -7.29 -5.26 24.41
CA LYS A 528 -8.55 -5.96 24.74
C LYS A 528 -8.90 -5.91 26.24
N GLY A 529 -8.06 -5.28 27.07
CA GLY A 529 -8.22 -5.22 28.53
C GLY A 529 -8.04 -6.57 29.24
N ARG A 530 -7.73 -7.64 28.51
CA ARG A 530 -7.53 -8.99 29.06
C ARG A 530 -6.50 -9.76 28.25
N LEU A 531 -5.71 -10.59 28.92
CA LEU A 531 -4.64 -11.39 28.32
C LEU A 531 -4.69 -12.83 28.83
N ARG A 532 -4.52 -13.80 27.94
CA ARG A 532 -4.40 -15.20 28.33
C ARG A 532 -2.95 -15.53 28.67
N VAL A 533 -2.74 -16.03 29.87
CA VAL A 533 -1.46 -16.52 30.39
C VAL A 533 -1.47 -18.04 30.38
N GLU A 534 -0.33 -18.64 30.07
CA GLU A 534 -0.15 -20.10 30.06
C GLU A 534 1.10 -20.47 30.86
N VAL A 535 0.98 -21.53 31.65
CA VAL A 535 2.04 -22.20 32.41
C VAL A 535 2.06 -23.67 32.00
N GLU A 536 3.23 -24.23 31.77
CA GLU A 536 3.39 -25.66 31.47
C GLU A 536 3.84 -26.42 32.72
N VAL A 537 3.20 -27.55 32.99
CA VAL A 537 3.56 -28.47 34.07
C VAL A 537 3.61 -29.91 33.53
N GLY A 538 4.67 -30.63 33.86
CA GLY A 538 4.80 -32.05 33.51
C GLY A 538 4.22 -32.93 34.61
N VAL A 539 3.50 -33.98 34.22
CA VAL A 539 3.04 -35.04 35.15
C VAL A 539 3.60 -36.39 34.74
N ASP A 540 3.81 -37.28 35.71
CA ASP A 540 4.33 -38.62 35.44
C ASP A 540 3.39 -39.43 34.53
N TYR A 541 3.96 -40.33 33.71
CA TYR A 541 3.21 -41.16 32.77
C TYR A 541 2.22 -42.13 33.44
N GLY A 542 2.46 -42.49 34.71
CA GLY A 542 1.55 -43.27 35.52
C GLY A 542 0.29 -42.50 35.95
N VAL A 543 0.29 -41.17 35.87
CA VAL A 543 -0.85 -40.34 36.26
C VAL A 543 -1.84 -40.21 35.10
N ARG A 544 -3.13 -40.41 35.37
CA ARG A 544 -4.19 -40.15 34.38
C ARG A 544 -4.24 -38.65 34.04
N PRO A 545 -3.99 -38.22 32.80
CA PRO A 545 -3.89 -36.79 32.47
C PRO A 545 -5.15 -35.99 32.78
N LYS A 546 -6.34 -36.60 32.62
CA LYS A 546 -7.62 -35.97 32.98
C LYS A 546 -7.73 -35.65 34.47
N ARG A 547 -7.20 -36.51 35.35
CA ARG A 547 -7.21 -36.27 36.81
C ARG A 547 -6.34 -35.05 37.13
N ALA A 548 -5.11 -35.04 36.63
CA ALA A 548 -4.20 -33.92 36.85
C ALA A 548 -4.70 -32.61 36.23
N ALA A 549 -5.34 -32.66 35.07
CA ALA A 549 -5.95 -31.51 34.45
C ALA A 549 -7.06 -30.89 35.32
N ASN A 550 -7.95 -31.71 35.90
CA ASN A 550 -9.01 -31.22 36.78
C ASN A 550 -8.43 -30.57 38.05
N VAL A 551 -7.47 -31.23 38.71
CA VAL A 551 -6.79 -30.66 39.89
C VAL A 551 -6.12 -29.33 39.57
N ALA A 552 -5.48 -29.21 38.40
CA ALA A 552 -4.85 -27.96 37.98
C ALA A 552 -5.85 -26.85 37.62
N VAL A 553 -7.02 -27.19 37.06
CA VAL A 553 -8.10 -26.21 36.85
C VAL A 553 -8.58 -25.68 38.22
N ASP A 554 -8.92 -26.58 39.14
CA ASP A 554 -9.44 -26.22 40.46
C ASP A 554 -8.43 -25.41 41.29
N ALA A 555 -7.13 -25.68 41.13
CA ALA A 555 -6.06 -24.95 41.81
C ALA A 555 -5.88 -23.51 41.31
N VAL A 556 -6.19 -23.26 40.04
CA VAL A 556 -6.06 -21.93 39.42
C VAL A 556 -7.37 -21.16 39.49
N ASP A 557 -8.51 -21.86 39.55
CA ASP A 557 -9.82 -21.24 39.69
C ASP A 557 -9.95 -20.54 41.06
N GLY A 558 -10.35 -19.28 41.05
CA GLY A 558 -10.45 -18.45 42.26
C GLY A 558 -9.15 -17.79 42.74
N LEU A 559 -8.01 -17.95 42.05
CA LEU A 559 -6.82 -17.16 42.35
C LEU A 559 -7.07 -15.66 42.08
N GLU A 560 -6.76 -14.78 43.04
CA GLU A 560 -6.98 -13.33 42.93
C GLU A 560 -6.29 -12.70 41.71
N ALA A 561 -5.15 -13.25 41.29
CA ALA A 561 -4.39 -12.77 40.14
C ALA A 561 -4.97 -13.18 38.77
N VAL A 562 -6.02 -14.01 38.77
CA VAL A 562 -6.65 -14.61 37.58
C VAL A 562 -8.10 -14.15 37.48
N SER A 563 -8.57 -13.94 36.25
CA SER A 563 -9.96 -13.59 35.98
C SER A 563 -10.88 -14.78 36.18
N ALA A 564 -12.02 -14.56 36.84
CA ALA A 564 -13.02 -15.61 37.06
C ALA A 564 -13.76 -15.98 35.76
N VAL A 565 -13.86 -15.07 34.79
CA VAL A 565 -14.58 -15.29 33.52
C VAL A 565 -13.77 -14.71 32.35
N PRO A 566 -13.31 -15.54 31.39
CA PRO A 566 -13.54 -16.99 31.26
C PRO A 566 -12.76 -17.82 32.28
N SER A 567 -13.34 -18.96 32.68
CA SER A 567 -12.70 -19.88 33.62
C SER A 567 -11.38 -20.45 33.08
N PRO A 568 -10.44 -20.84 33.96
CA PRO A 568 -9.21 -21.51 33.56
C PRO A 568 -9.47 -22.79 32.75
N GLN A 569 -8.51 -23.15 31.90
CA GLN A 569 -8.56 -24.34 31.06
C GLN A 569 -7.21 -25.05 31.09
N VAL A 570 -7.25 -26.38 31.18
CA VAL A 570 -6.04 -27.21 31.09
C VAL A 570 -6.16 -28.13 29.90
N VAL A 571 -5.10 -28.17 29.08
CA VAL A 571 -5.02 -29.06 27.92
C VAL A 571 -3.75 -29.91 27.99
N VAL A 572 -3.84 -31.15 27.53
CA VAL A 572 -2.63 -31.96 27.30
C VAL A 572 -1.95 -31.42 26.05
N LYS A 573 -0.74 -30.90 26.16
CA LYS A 573 -0.01 -30.30 25.03
C LYS A 573 0.74 -31.35 24.22
N ARG A 574 1.50 -32.20 24.91
CA ARG A 574 2.37 -33.21 24.29
C ARG A 574 2.81 -34.26 25.31
N PHE A 575 3.25 -35.39 24.79
CA PHE A 575 4.04 -36.39 25.51
C PHE A 575 5.53 -36.02 25.36
N ALA A 576 6.23 -35.77 26.47
CA ALA A 576 7.65 -35.41 26.51
C ALA A 576 8.50 -36.59 27.01
N ASP A 577 9.82 -36.47 26.95
CA ASP A 577 10.75 -37.59 27.23
C ASP A 577 10.56 -38.27 28.59
N SER A 578 10.08 -37.52 29.59
CA SER A 578 9.89 -38.03 30.96
C SER A 578 8.56 -37.62 31.59
N SER A 579 7.68 -36.94 30.85
CA SER A 579 6.41 -36.45 31.40
C SER A 579 5.32 -36.26 30.34
N VAL A 580 4.07 -36.23 30.77
CA VAL A 580 2.94 -35.70 30.00
C VAL A 580 2.83 -34.20 30.32
N VAL A 581 3.00 -33.33 29.32
CA VAL A 581 2.99 -31.87 29.53
C VAL A 581 1.56 -31.33 29.45
N LEU A 582 1.10 -30.73 30.54
CA LEU A 582 -0.17 -30.01 30.65
C LEU A 582 0.07 -28.50 30.48
N GLY A 583 -0.76 -27.86 29.66
CA GLY A 583 -0.80 -26.41 29.50
C GLY A 583 -1.95 -25.83 30.31
N VAL A 584 -1.64 -25.20 31.43
CA VAL A 584 -2.58 -24.54 32.33
C VAL A 584 -2.78 -23.10 31.86
N ARG A 585 -3.98 -22.76 31.41
CA ARG A 585 -4.31 -21.47 30.79
C ARG A 585 -5.32 -20.72 31.62
N ALA A 586 -5.07 -19.43 31.84
CA ALA A 586 -6.00 -18.56 32.54
C ALA A 586 -5.99 -17.15 31.94
N TRP A 587 -7.10 -16.43 32.08
CA TRP A 587 -7.18 -15.03 31.66
C TRP A 587 -6.81 -14.11 32.81
N ILE A 588 -6.19 -12.98 32.52
CA ILE A 588 -5.97 -11.89 33.48
C ILE A 588 -6.60 -10.61 32.92
N ASP A 589 -7.12 -9.78 33.81
CA ASP A 589 -7.69 -8.46 33.48
C ASP A 589 -6.64 -7.35 33.64
N ASP A 590 -6.80 -6.29 32.84
CA ASP A 590 -5.92 -5.12 32.77
C ASP A 590 -4.43 -5.50 32.73
N PRO A 591 -3.99 -6.22 31.68
CA PRO A 591 -2.68 -6.83 31.66
C PRO A 591 -1.56 -5.80 31.74
N SER A 592 -0.57 -6.08 32.58
CA SER A 592 0.72 -5.40 32.64
C SER A 592 1.79 -6.44 32.88
N ALA A 593 3.05 -6.16 32.54
CA ALA A 593 4.15 -7.10 32.81
C ALA A 593 4.14 -7.58 34.28
N ARG A 594 3.99 -6.65 35.23
CA ARG A 594 3.91 -6.99 36.66
C ARG A 594 2.74 -7.89 37.02
N ARG A 595 1.57 -7.74 36.38
CA ARG A 595 0.39 -8.60 36.61
C ARG A 595 0.56 -9.97 35.96
N VAL A 596 1.13 -10.04 34.76
CA VAL A 596 1.45 -11.32 34.09
C VAL A 596 2.40 -12.15 34.96
N TRP A 597 3.44 -11.52 35.50
CA TRP A 597 4.41 -12.23 36.35
C TRP A 597 3.76 -12.72 37.64
N ARG A 598 2.96 -11.87 38.30
CA ARG A 598 2.18 -12.27 39.48
C ARG A 598 1.23 -13.44 39.21
N ALA A 599 0.50 -13.40 38.10
CA ALA A 599 -0.42 -14.47 37.73
C ALA A 599 0.32 -15.76 37.41
N ARG A 600 1.43 -15.71 36.66
CA ARG A 600 2.26 -16.89 36.39
C ARG A 600 2.78 -17.53 37.68
N THR A 601 3.35 -16.73 38.58
CA THR A 601 3.84 -17.22 39.88
C THR A 601 2.70 -17.84 40.68
N ALA A 602 1.57 -17.16 40.83
CA ALA A 602 0.42 -17.68 41.57
C ALA A 602 -0.12 -18.99 40.97
N MET A 603 -0.17 -19.10 39.64
CA MET A 603 -0.57 -20.33 38.94
C MET A 603 0.44 -21.47 39.19
N ILE A 604 1.74 -21.19 39.12
CA ILE A 604 2.79 -22.19 39.37
C ILE A 604 2.69 -22.70 40.81
N ASP A 605 2.63 -21.78 41.78
CA ASP A 605 2.58 -22.12 43.21
C ASP A 605 1.30 -22.90 43.53
N GLY A 606 0.14 -22.42 43.05
CA GLY A 606 -1.15 -23.08 43.27
C GLY A 606 -1.20 -24.49 42.69
N VAL A 607 -0.74 -24.69 41.45
CA VAL A 607 -0.68 -26.02 40.82
C VAL A 607 0.30 -26.93 41.56
N HIS A 608 1.48 -26.43 41.93
CA HIS A 608 2.49 -27.19 42.66
C HIS A 608 1.95 -27.68 44.02
N GLU A 609 1.33 -26.80 44.81
CA GLU A 609 0.71 -27.16 46.09
C GLU A 609 -0.46 -28.14 45.94
N ALA A 610 -1.30 -27.96 44.92
CA ALA A 610 -2.42 -28.86 44.66
C ALA A 610 -1.95 -30.25 44.21
N PHE A 611 -0.93 -30.33 43.35
CA PHE A 611 -0.36 -31.60 42.92
C PHE A 611 0.32 -32.33 44.08
N ALA A 612 1.05 -31.61 44.94
CA ALA A 612 1.63 -32.19 46.14
C ALA A 612 0.56 -32.78 47.09
N ARG A 613 -0.57 -32.07 47.26
CA ARG A 613 -1.69 -32.52 48.10
C ARG A 613 -2.42 -33.74 47.56
N GLU A 614 -2.56 -33.82 46.24
CA GLU A 614 -3.26 -34.91 45.53
C GLU A 614 -2.35 -36.08 45.14
N GLU A 615 -1.09 -36.05 45.59
CA GLU A 615 -0.04 -37.05 45.30
C GLU A 615 0.17 -37.23 43.79
N ILE A 616 0.15 -36.12 43.04
CA ILE A 616 0.45 -36.07 41.61
C ILE A 616 1.93 -35.74 41.44
N GLU A 617 2.70 -36.72 40.97
CA GLU A 617 4.14 -36.57 40.79
C GLU A 617 4.50 -35.70 39.58
N ILE A 618 5.37 -34.72 39.81
CA ILE A 618 6.08 -33.97 38.77
C ILE A 618 7.43 -34.67 38.58
N PRO A 619 7.63 -35.40 37.47
CA PRO A 619 8.75 -36.32 37.33
C PRO A 619 10.07 -35.57 37.06
N PHE A 620 11.15 -36.07 37.63
CA PHE A 620 12.51 -35.74 37.20
C PHE A 620 12.80 -36.39 35.84
N PRO A 621 13.86 -35.97 35.12
CA PRO A 621 14.32 -36.66 33.93
C PRO A 621 14.53 -38.16 34.19
N GLN A 622 13.80 -39.01 33.47
CA GLN A 622 13.83 -40.46 33.61
C GLN A 622 14.83 -41.06 32.61
N ARG A 623 15.57 -42.09 33.03
CA ARG A 623 16.48 -42.85 32.16
C ARG A 623 16.32 -44.35 32.41
N THR A 624 16.04 -45.09 31.35
CA THR A 624 16.04 -46.55 31.40
C THR A 624 17.47 -47.06 31.21
N VAL A 625 18.01 -47.74 32.22
CA VAL A 625 19.32 -48.41 32.15
C VAL A 625 19.08 -49.91 31.97
N SER A 626 19.42 -50.44 30.80
CA SER A 626 19.41 -51.87 30.54
C SER A 626 20.83 -52.42 30.55
N ARG A 627 21.11 -53.42 31.39
CA ARG A 627 22.36 -54.19 31.36
C ARG A 627 22.21 -55.35 30.37
N ARG A 628 23.12 -55.47 29.39
CA ARG A 628 23.17 -56.62 28.48
C ARG A 628 24.01 -57.71 29.15
N GLU A 629 23.39 -58.79 29.62
CA GLU A 629 24.12 -60.00 30.03
C GLU A 629 24.61 -60.72 28.77
N GLY A 630 25.89 -60.56 28.47
CA GLY A 630 26.50 -61.13 27.28
C GLY A 630 27.84 -60.50 26.94
N ASP A 631 28.80 -60.61 27.86
CA ASP A 631 30.23 -60.68 27.58
C ASP A 631 30.90 -61.43 28.73
N VAL A 632 30.60 -62.74 28.81
CA VAL A 632 31.54 -63.67 29.42
C VAL A 632 32.58 -63.95 28.34
N VAL A 633 33.64 -63.15 28.32
CA VAL A 633 34.87 -63.53 27.65
C VAL A 633 35.41 -64.75 28.41
N ALA A 634 35.24 -65.93 27.82
CA ALA A 634 35.94 -67.12 28.24
C ALA A 634 37.45 -66.90 27.99
N GLY A 635 38.14 -66.47 29.04
CA GLY A 635 39.59 -66.35 29.10
C GLY A 635 40.00 -66.42 30.55
N GLY A 636 40.30 -67.63 31.03
CA GLY A 636 40.62 -67.88 32.43
C GLY A 636 41.89 -67.19 32.88
N SER A 637 41.90 -66.70 34.12
CA SER A 637 42.97 -66.89 35.10
C SER A 637 42.46 -66.50 36.49
N ASP A 638 42.83 -67.32 37.47
CA ASP A 638 42.66 -67.28 38.94
C ASP A 638 42.09 -66.04 39.68
N PRO A 639 41.40 -66.25 40.82
CA PRO A 639 41.10 -65.22 41.79
C PRO A 639 42.34 -64.95 42.67
N GLY A 640 43.10 -63.92 42.33
CA GLY A 640 44.23 -63.42 43.11
C GLY A 640 44.00 -61.99 43.59
N GLU A 641 43.75 -61.85 44.89
CA GLU A 641 44.14 -60.76 45.81
C GLU A 641 43.97 -59.26 45.46
N ALA A 642 43.55 -58.54 46.50
CA ALA A 642 43.69 -57.11 46.78
C ALA A 642 42.78 -56.15 46.00
N GLY A 643 42.17 -55.12 46.60
CA GLY A 643 42.27 -54.59 47.94
C GLY A 643 41.31 -53.41 48.05
N GLU A 644 40.89 -53.17 49.28
CA GLU A 644 40.07 -52.05 49.75
C GLU A 644 40.70 -50.70 49.34
N ALA A 645 39.94 -49.84 48.65
CA ALA A 645 40.30 -48.44 48.45
C ALA A 645 39.04 -47.56 48.33
N ASP A 646 38.59 -47.13 49.50
CA ASP A 646 38.14 -45.78 49.86
C ASP A 646 37.86 -44.80 48.69
N LEU A 647 36.59 -44.46 48.48
CA LEU A 647 36.16 -43.33 47.65
C LEU A 647 35.65 -42.23 48.58
N SER A 648 36.60 -41.51 49.19
CA SER A 648 36.36 -40.17 49.72
C SER A 648 37.27 -39.16 49.03
N ALA A 649 36.66 -38.04 48.63
CA ALA A 649 37.26 -36.79 48.19
C ALA A 649 38.05 -36.76 46.86
N ALA A 650 37.45 -36.15 45.83
CA ALA A 650 38.10 -35.08 45.07
C ALA A 650 37.06 -34.25 44.31
N THR A 651 36.99 -33.00 44.71
CA THR A 651 36.31 -31.86 44.12
C THR A 651 36.88 -31.44 42.76
N ASP A 652 36.05 -30.70 42.04
CA ASP A 652 36.38 -29.56 41.18
C ASP A 652 36.95 -29.78 39.77
N GLY A 653 36.39 -29.00 38.83
CA GLY A 653 37.14 -28.56 37.64
C GLY A 653 36.39 -28.54 36.31
N GLY A 654 35.70 -27.43 36.02
CA GLY A 654 36.02 -26.65 34.82
C GLY A 654 35.15 -26.79 33.56
N GLY A 655 34.52 -25.67 33.21
CA GLY A 655 34.75 -25.02 31.90
C GLY A 655 33.85 -25.41 30.73
N GLY A 656 32.95 -24.49 30.39
CA GLY A 656 32.17 -24.45 29.15
C GLY A 656 31.17 -23.31 29.17
#